data_AF-A0A7C9VV19-F1
#
_entry.id   AF-A0A7C9VV19-F1
#
_cell.length_a   1.000
_cell.length_b   1.000
_cell.length_c   1.000
_cell.angle_alpha   90.00
_cell.angle_beta   90.00
_cell.angle_gamma   90.00
#
_symmetry.space_group_name_H-M   'P 1'
#
loop_
_entity.id
_entity.type
_entity.pdbx_description
1 polymer ?
#
loop_
_entity_poly.entity_id
_entity_poly.type
_entity_poly.pdbx_seq_one_letter_code
_entity_poly.pdbx_strand_id
1 'polypeptide(L)'
;MSERSARRALLRVGALATAVVLAFGGTSAALAQDDPTSTPPVPTQTSTPSAEPTPSSSEPAPPSSTPTSESAQPTEPAEPTTEAPTAPVEAPATPVEAPAAPAEPPKAAVGKFTVKFIHDQDGDSWDDPGEEIVGLKVAVLNPATGTKVADFVSGPDGKIVFTGIPAGQYWGVFDTAWKLRSGQGGIPVYVPESDTGGGGMYLMEPGTSAADLRGSLTFEKSSYESHETVRMTATVTNIGGQTARRAKLMWSLFAVETAEEQWGDFGWRGAGIDLASGESRTFQVSGPIRDISNGKVRPSTIIDWDGRPNPCQCGLSGEVTVVQTKGEISGVAYADKNRNGQQDAGEAAAGVVVEANGGTPYGYFKTTTEADGRYAFKDLPSGDYYVGYTFADGWVVHSDGTDSKVRVQPGAPVHLTARGERPYTESLSATLTLDKDVYQVGEEARITITLTNSGDRALSGIQAWCNRIGDDNQLGGSPGNGPATGWGELIPPGKGVTVGAGETKTFIATEKVPQAAFNFGTVVASCGFAPYAGWNTDAAEAFDSARVPGGFGSLVGKLYHDRNGNWTVDEGEAIGNTRIVLRDRERNVDVAETISDAAGNVRFDRVPAGDWWAWVDGPWKFEGEWGGHVRVHAGGEWRSDFTVVPVPQPETPAGGAGGGGGGTPPPAPAAAGGGDALAKTGASVLGLGLIGVLLVAFGFGASVIGRRRQIA
;
A
#
# COMPACT_ATOMS: atom_id res chain seq x y z
N MET A 1 9.74 -8.15 12.31
CA MET A 1 8.35 -7.69 12.53
C MET A 1 7.76 -7.44 11.14
N SER A 2 7.23 -8.44 10.43
CA SER A 2 6.10 -9.34 10.72
C SER A 2 4.75 -8.62 10.71
N GLU A 3 3.78 -9.17 9.96
CA GLU A 3 2.54 -8.49 9.62
C GLU A 3 1.62 -8.27 10.82
N ARG A 4 1.16 -7.03 11.03
CA ARG A 4 -0.06 -6.70 11.81
C ARG A 4 -0.57 -5.27 11.65
N SER A 5 0.30 -4.30 11.38
CA SER A 5 -0.08 -2.86 11.44
C SER A 5 -0.91 -2.35 10.26
N ALA A 6 -0.84 -2.96 9.08
CA ALA A 6 -1.53 -2.47 7.88
C ALA A 6 -3.07 -2.63 7.92
N ARG A 7 -3.62 -3.49 8.79
CA ARG A 7 -5.08 -3.74 8.90
C ARG A 7 -5.85 -2.68 9.70
N ARG A 8 -5.44 -1.39 9.69
CA ARG A 8 -6.05 -0.35 10.54
C ARG A 8 -6.37 1.00 9.88
N ALA A 9 -6.09 1.19 8.59
CA ALA A 9 -6.59 2.35 7.84
C ALA A 9 -7.78 1.96 6.96
N LEU A 10 -8.81 2.82 6.92
CA LEU A 10 -9.83 2.90 5.88
C LEU A 10 -10.67 1.62 5.58
N LEU A 11 -11.27 1.05 6.63
CA LEU A 11 -12.46 0.17 6.47
C LEU A 11 -13.57 0.51 7.49
N ARG A 12 -13.77 1.81 7.75
CA ARG A 12 -14.84 2.36 8.63
C ARG A 12 -15.31 3.75 8.19
N VAL A 13 -16.02 3.83 7.07
CA VAL A 13 -17.12 4.80 6.91
C VAL A 13 -18.40 3.99 7.02
N GLY A 14 -19.33 4.43 7.89
CA GLY A 14 -20.47 3.60 8.32
C GLY A 14 -21.64 3.61 7.35
N ALA A 15 -22.37 2.49 7.29
CA ALA A 15 -23.64 2.41 6.58
C ALA A 15 -24.75 3.18 7.32
N LEU A 16 -25.74 3.67 6.56
CA LEU A 16 -26.94 4.33 7.09
C LEU A 16 -27.87 3.31 7.77
N ALA A 17 -28.56 3.73 8.83
CA ALA A 17 -30.03 3.79 8.86
C ALA A 17 -30.58 4.24 10.24
N THR A 18 -31.52 5.20 10.23
CA THR A 18 -32.90 5.08 10.76
C THR A 18 -33.55 6.46 10.74
N ALA A 19 -34.79 6.54 10.23
CA ALA A 19 -35.57 7.78 10.18
C ALA A 19 -36.80 7.69 11.10
N VAL A 20 -37.30 8.83 11.58
CA VAL A 20 -38.57 8.97 12.31
C VAL A 20 -39.38 10.12 11.70
N VAL A 21 -40.69 9.93 11.64
CA VAL A 21 -41.66 10.75 10.89
C VAL A 21 -42.18 11.95 11.71
N LEU A 22 -42.43 13.08 11.03
CA LEU A 22 -43.59 13.95 11.28
C LEU A 22 -43.92 14.78 10.01
N ALA A 23 -45.09 15.45 9.99
CA ALA A 23 -45.83 15.75 8.75
C ALA A 23 -46.06 17.25 8.45
N PHE A 24 -46.97 17.53 7.50
CA PHE A 24 -47.38 18.82 6.90
C PHE A 24 -46.39 19.40 5.85
N GLY A 25 -46.81 19.94 4.69
CA GLY A 25 -48.12 19.81 4.02
C GLY A 25 -48.48 20.96 3.05
N GLY A 26 -48.88 20.64 1.81
CA GLY A 26 -49.74 21.49 0.97
C GLY A 26 -49.18 22.00 -0.38
N THR A 27 -49.97 21.77 -1.45
CA THR A 27 -50.19 22.63 -2.65
C THR A 27 -49.01 23.08 -3.55
N SER A 28 -49.14 23.28 -4.88
CA SER A 28 -50.17 22.90 -5.88
C SER A 28 -49.68 23.30 -7.30
N ALA A 29 -50.06 22.52 -8.33
CA ALA A 29 -50.14 22.93 -9.75
C ALA A 29 -48.84 23.36 -10.48
N ALA A 30 -48.79 23.50 -11.82
CA ALA A 30 -49.39 22.73 -12.94
C ALA A 30 -48.85 23.24 -14.29
N LEU A 31 -48.71 22.37 -15.30
CA LEU A 31 -48.65 22.68 -16.76
C LEU A 31 -47.42 23.51 -17.23
N ALA A 32 -46.96 23.48 -18.49
CA ALA A 32 -47.20 22.56 -19.63
C ALA A 32 -45.98 22.60 -20.58
N GLN A 33 -46.01 21.79 -21.64
CA GLN A 33 -45.07 21.85 -22.78
C GLN A 33 -45.23 23.17 -23.57
N ASP A 34 -44.18 23.58 -24.29
CA ASP A 34 -44.22 23.65 -25.76
C ASP A 34 -42.82 23.85 -26.39
N ASP A 35 -42.69 23.36 -27.62
CA ASP A 35 -41.56 23.38 -28.58
C ASP A 35 -42.25 23.30 -29.98
N PRO A 36 -41.71 23.74 -31.16
CA PRO A 36 -40.30 23.59 -31.54
C PRO A 36 -39.72 24.59 -32.59
N THR A 37 -38.56 24.21 -33.14
CA THR A 37 -38.01 24.54 -34.49
C THR A 37 -37.49 25.96 -34.82
N SER A 38 -36.19 26.06 -35.17
CA SER A 38 -35.74 26.26 -36.56
C SER A 38 -34.20 26.35 -36.71
N THR A 39 -33.68 26.18 -37.94
CA THR A 39 -32.25 26.24 -38.38
C THR A 39 -32.21 26.33 -39.93
N PRO A 40 -31.05 26.56 -40.61
CA PRO A 40 -29.72 26.97 -40.16
C PRO A 40 -29.50 28.48 -40.47
N PRO A 41 -28.62 29.04 -41.34
CA PRO A 41 -27.60 28.51 -42.28
C PRO A 41 -26.13 28.71 -41.81
N VAL A 42 -25.15 28.62 -42.73
CA VAL A 42 -23.70 28.81 -42.54
C VAL A 42 -23.11 29.62 -43.71
N PRO A 43 -21.99 30.36 -43.54
CA PRO A 43 -21.02 30.51 -44.63
C PRO A 43 -19.56 30.15 -44.24
N THR A 44 -18.84 29.59 -45.22
CA THR A 44 -17.47 29.05 -45.13
C THR A 44 -16.37 30.12 -45.24
N GLN A 45 -15.19 29.89 -44.64
CA GLN A 45 -13.91 30.45 -45.12
C GLN A 45 -12.76 29.42 -45.01
N THR A 46 -11.68 29.67 -45.76
CA THR A 46 -10.59 28.71 -46.03
C THR A 46 -9.23 29.38 -45.90
N SER A 47 -8.26 28.73 -45.24
CA SER A 47 -6.83 29.05 -45.37
C SER A 47 -5.94 27.88 -44.92
N THR A 48 -4.67 27.89 -45.34
CA THR A 48 -3.66 26.85 -45.04
C THR A 48 -2.25 27.46 -45.15
N PRO A 49 -1.18 26.75 -44.76
CA PRO A 49 -0.44 26.97 -43.52
C PRO A 49 0.75 27.95 -43.64
N SER A 50 1.35 28.29 -42.50
CA SER A 50 2.67 28.96 -42.44
C SER A 50 3.60 28.22 -41.47
N ALA A 51 4.92 28.42 -41.61
CA ALA A 51 5.95 27.52 -41.10
C ALA A 51 6.62 27.95 -39.78
N GLU A 52 7.28 26.97 -39.16
CA GLU A 52 8.03 27.03 -37.90
C GLU A 52 9.52 27.42 -38.12
N PRO A 53 10.14 28.20 -37.22
CA PRO A 53 11.58 28.48 -37.24
C PRO A 53 12.37 27.71 -36.16
N THR A 54 13.52 27.13 -36.54
CA THR A 54 14.47 26.46 -35.64
C THR A 54 15.31 27.45 -34.79
N PRO A 55 15.71 27.07 -33.56
CA PRO A 55 16.69 27.83 -32.77
C PRO A 55 18.14 27.56 -33.21
N SER A 56 19.06 28.49 -32.90
CA SER A 56 20.51 28.38 -33.13
C SER A 56 21.29 28.58 -31.84
N SER A 57 22.48 28.00 -31.75
CA SER A 57 23.35 28.03 -30.57
C SER A 57 24.39 29.16 -30.60
N SER A 58 24.90 29.52 -29.41
CA SER A 58 26.29 29.95 -29.21
C SER A 58 26.69 29.92 -27.73
N GLU A 59 27.78 29.22 -27.40
CA GLU A 59 28.58 29.41 -26.18
C GLU A 59 29.66 30.50 -26.46
N PRO A 60 30.27 31.15 -25.45
CA PRO A 60 31.57 30.63 -24.96
C PRO A 60 31.90 30.91 -23.47
N ALA A 61 32.97 30.28 -22.99
CA ALA A 61 33.54 30.44 -21.63
C ALA A 61 34.78 31.40 -21.60
N PRO A 62 35.70 31.40 -20.60
CA PRO A 62 35.99 32.58 -19.76
C PRO A 62 37.44 33.14 -19.92
N PRO A 63 37.88 34.09 -19.06
CA PRO A 63 38.75 33.69 -17.94
C PRO A 63 38.65 34.54 -16.64
N SER A 64 39.47 34.19 -15.63
CA SER A 64 39.42 34.65 -14.22
C SER A 64 40.33 35.86 -13.89
N SER A 65 40.01 36.62 -12.81
CA SER A 65 40.98 36.98 -11.73
C SER A 65 40.36 37.80 -10.56
N THR A 66 40.88 37.58 -9.35
CA THR A 66 40.78 38.39 -8.10
C THR A 66 42.16 39.08 -7.85
N PRO A 67 42.45 39.93 -6.80
CA PRO A 67 41.79 40.11 -5.47
C PRO A 67 41.78 41.55 -4.84
N THR A 68 41.40 41.62 -3.53
CA THR A 68 41.92 42.50 -2.42
C THR A 68 41.16 43.76 -1.94
N SER A 69 41.25 44.01 -0.61
CA SER A 69 41.09 45.28 0.16
C SER A 69 39.69 45.92 0.34
N GLU A 70 39.35 46.67 1.41
CA GLU A 70 39.88 46.78 2.80
C GLU A 70 38.85 47.44 3.76
N SER A 71 39.20 47.60 5.05
CA SER A 71 38.36 48.06 6.19
C SER A 71 38.05 49.57 6.25
N ALA A 72 36.92 49.94 6.90
CA ALA A 72 36.76 51.18 7.68
C ALA A 72 35.54 51.12 8.68
N GLN A 73 35.58 51.94 9.73
CA GLN A 73 34.67 51.95 10.91
C GLN A 73 33.87 53.27 11.04
N PRO A 74 32.70 53.26 11.73
CA PRO A 74 32.42 54.21 12.85
C PRO A 74 31.57 53.57 14.00
N THR A 75 31.32 54.10 15.22
CA THR A 75 31.94 55.11 16.13
C THR A 75 31.33 54.95 17.56
N GLU A 76 32.00 55.44 18.60
CA GLU A 76 31.53 55.66 20.00
C GLU A 76 32.07 57.04 20.49
N PRO A 77 31.89 57.56 21.75
CA PRO A 77 31.30 56.99 22.98
C PRO A 77 30.32 57.94 23.76
N ALA A 78 29.81 57.50 24.94
CA ALA A 78 29.36 58.40 26.03
C ALA A 78 29.25 57.74 27.44
N GLU A 79 29.91 58.32 28.44
CA GLU A 79 29.83 58.07 29.90
C GLU A 79 30.33 59.36 30.63
N PRO A 80 30.35 59.53 31.99
CA PRO A 80 29.80 58.73 33.10
C PRO A 80 28.99 59.59 34.12
N THR A 81 28.63 59.04 35.31
CA THR A 81 28.87 59.67 36.65
C THR A 81 28.46 58.75 37.82
N THR A 82 28.95 59.08 39.04
CA THR A 82 29.03 58.17 40.19
C THR A 82 28.83 58.91 41.52
N GLU A 83 28.14 58.34 42.52
CA GLU A 83 28.52 58.41 43.95
C GLU A 83 27.65 57.54 44.88
N ALA A 84 28.12 57.26 46.10
CA ALA A 84 27.46 56.47 47.15
C ALA A 84 27.99 56.82 48.55
N PRO A 85 27.28 56.50 49.65
CA PRO A 85 27.93 56.35 50.96
C PRO A 85 27.47 55.14 51.81
N THR A 86 28.42 54.25 52.07
CA THR A 86 28.79 53.59 53.36
C THR A 86 27.75 52.97 54.34
N ALA A 87 28.04 51.73 54.78
CA ALA A 87 27.44 51.04 55.93
C ALA A 87 28.19 51.34 57.28
N PRO A 88 27.78 50.81 58.46
CA PRO A 88 27.97 49.39 58.88
C PRO A 88 26.69 48.79 59.55
N VAL A 89 26.59 47.52 60.01
CA VAL A 89 27.36 46.76 61.03
C VAL A 89 27.36 45.23 60.72
N GLU A 90 28.33 44.51 61.30
CA GLU A 90 28.82 43.18 60.93
C GLU A 90 28.45 42.06 61.94
N ALA A 91 28.19 40.85 61.43
CA ALA A 91 28.41 39.56 62.13
C ALA A 91 28.57 38.41 61.09
N PRO A 92 29.35 37.34 61.33
CA PRO A 92 29.99 36.61 60.22
C PRO A 92 29.64 35.11 60.08
N ALA A 93 29.81 34.56 58.86
CA ALA A 93 30.02 33.13 58.62
C ALA A 93 30.71 32.81 57.26
N THR A 94 31.99 32.40 57.32
CA THR A 94 32.76 31.56 56.35
C THR A 94 32.88 31.99 54.86
N PRO A 95 34.06 31.80 54.23
CA PRO A 95 34.28 32.14 52.82
C PRO A 95 33.78 31.04 51.86
N VAL A 96 33.25 31.47 50.71
CA VAL A 96 33.14 30.63 49.50
C VAL A 96 34.27 31.06 48.57
N GLU A 97 35.12 30.10 48.19
CA GLU A 97 36.27 30.34 47.31
C GLU A 97 35.82 30.62 45.87
N ALA A 98 36.51 31.53 45.18
CA ALA A 98 36.19 31.86 43.80
C ALA A 98 36.50 30.67 42.87
N PRO A 99 35.70 30.42 41.82
CA PRO A 99 35.96 29.31 40.90
C PRO A 99 37.30 29.50 40.21
N ALA A 100 38.14 28.46 40.28
CA ALA A 100 39.44 28.45 39.61
C ALA A 100 39.29 28.61 38.09
N ALA A 101 40.37 29.07 37.44
CA ALA A 101 40.48 29.03 35.99
C ALA A 101 40.17 27.61 35.46
N PRO A 102 39.56 27.47 34.26
CA PRO A 102 39.20 26.16 33.73
C PRO A 102 40.44 25.27 33.68
N ALA A 103 40.38 24.15 34.40
CA ALA A 103 41.46 23.19 34.43
C ALA A 103 41.79 22.73 32.99
N GLU A 104 43.07 22.58 32.69
CA GLU A 104 43.52 21.84 31.52
C GLU A 104 42.78 20.48 31.52
N PRO A 105 42.09 20.11 30.42
CA PRO A 105 41.16 18.98 30.44
C PRO A 105 41.89 17.73 30.94
N PRO A 106 41.36 17.02 31.95
CA PRO A 106 42.11 16.02 32.69
C PRO A 106 42.67 14.99 31.72
N LYS A 107 44.00 14.99 31.59
CA LYS A 107 44.75 14.27 30.56
C LYS A 107 44.32 12.81 30.56
N ALA A 108 43.53 12.44 29.54
CA ALA A 108 42.60 11.33 29.65
C ALA A 108 43.26 10.05 30.16
N ALA A 109 42.71 9.46 31.21
CA ALA A 109 43.15 8.19 31.75
C ALA A 109 42.74 7.07 30.79
N VAL A 110 43.53 6.88 29.72
CA VAL A 110 43.33 5.80 28.75
C VAL A 110 43.61 4.48 29.46
N GLY A 111 42.55 3.80 29.91
CA GLY A 111 42.63 2.45 30.43
C GLY A 111 43.02 1.48 29.32
N LYS A 112 43.84 0.48 29.64
CA LYS A 112 44.26 -0.52 28.65
C LYS A 112 43.24 -1.64 28.49
N PHE A 113 43.20 -2.21 27.30
CA PHE A 113 42.57 -3.50 27.03
C PHE A 113 43.63 -4.45 26.46
N THR A 114 43.84 -5.60 27.11
CA THR A 114 44.94 -6.53 26.73
C THR A 114 44.39 -7.82 26.17
N VAL A 115 44.84 -8.21 24.97
CA VAL A 115 44.38 -9.43 24.30
C VAL A 115 45.56 -10.30 23.91
N LYS A 116 45.52 -11.61 24.20
CA LYS A 116 46.45 -12.62 23.64
C LYS A 116 45.82 -13.32 22.42
N PHE A 117 46.61 -13.51 21.38
CA PHE A 117 46.24 -14.26 20.18
C PHE A 117 47.13 -15.50 20.05
N ILE A 118 46.49 -16.66 19.89
CA ILE A 118 47.14 -17.96 19.84
C ILE A 118 46.64 -18.81 18.68
N HIS A 119 47.53 -19.62 18.12
CA HIS A 119 47.20 -20.67 17.17
C HIS A 119 47.39 -22.03 17.83
N ASP A 120 46.31 -22.49 18.48
CA ASP A 120 46.13 -23.85 19.00
C ASP A 120 46.33 -24.86 17.84
N GLN A 121 47.41 -25.63 17.97
CA GLN A 121 47.96 -26.59 17.00
C GLN A 121 47.74 -28.04 17.42
N ASP A 122 47.67 -28.35 18.72
CA ASP A 122 47.45 -29.73 19.21
C ASP A 122 45.97 -30.09 19.46
N GLY A 123 45.11 -29.09 19.57
CA GLY A 123 43.65 -29.22 19.70
C GLY A 123 43.09 -29.06 21.11
N ASP A 124 43.90 -28.78 22.13
CA ASP A 124 43.43 -28.77 23.54
C ASP A 124 42.82 -27.44 24.02
N SER A 125 43.08 -26.33 23.31
CA SER A 125 42.61 -24.96 23.55
C SER A 125 43.14 -24.25 24.80
N TRP A 126 44.34 -24.58 25.25
CA TRP A 126 45.10 -23.84 26.26
C TRP A 126 46.01 -22.75 25.64
N ASP A 127 47.15 -22.45 26.25
CA ASP A 127 48.02 -21.31 25.91
C ASP A 127 49.49 -21.74 25.99
N ASP A 128 49.90 -22.57 25.02
CA ASP A 128 51.15 -23.33 25.14
C ASP A 128 52.37 -22.70 24.43
N PRO A 129 53.60 -22.94 24.92
CA PRO A 129 54.78 -22.20 24.47
C PRO A 129 55.13 -22.47 23.00
N GLY A 130 55.01 -21.45 22.16
CA GLY A 130 55.18 -21.54 20.70
C GLY A 130 53.89 -21.47 19.89
N GLU A 131 52.72 -21.41 20.54
CA GLU A 131 51.44 -21.13 19.88
C GLU A 131 51.14 -19.62 19.77
N GLU A 132 51.99 -18.77 20.35
CA GLU A 132 51.85 -17.32 20.30
C GLU A 132 51.99 -16.74 18.90
N ILE A 133 50.95 -16.05 18.42
CA ILE A 133 50.99 -15.40 17.11
C ILE A 133 51.71 -14.06 17.25
N VAL A 134 53.01 -14.06 16.94
CA VAL A 134 53.86 -12.87 16.93
C VAL A 134 53.72 -12.13 15.60
N GLY A 135 53.55 -10.79 15.64
CA GLY A 135 53.48 -9.96 14.44
C GLY A 135 52.12 -9.85 13.75
N LEU A 136 51.05 -10.43 14.33
CA LEU A 136 49.66 -10.26 13.87
C LEU A 136 49.31 -8.78 13.85
N LYS A 137 48.83 -8.26 12.72
CA LYS A 137 48.40 -6.86 12.61
C LYS A 137 46.92 -6.75 12.91
N VAL A 138 46.55 -5.77 13.74
CA VAL A 138 45.16 -5.46 14.08
C VAL A 138 44.88 -3.99 13.83
N ALA A 139 44.13 -3.70 12.77
CA ALA A 139 43.63 -2.37 12.46
C ALA A 139 42.38 -2.10 13.30
N VAL A 140 42.47 -1.15 14.24
CA VAL A 140 41.33 -0.77 15.10
C VAL A 140 40.52 0.30 14.39
N LEU A 141 39.26 -0.04 14.08
CA LEU A 141 38.31 0.80 13.37
C LEU A 141 37.24 1.35 14.34
N ASN A 142 36.73 2.54 14.03
CA ASN A 142 35.47 3.01 14.59
C ASN A 142 34.34 2.08 14.09
N PRO A 143 33.50 1.52 14.98
CA PRO A 143 32.55 0.46 14.61
C PRO A 143 31.33 1.00 13.86
N ALA A 144 31.09 2.30 13.92
CA ALA A 144 29.98 3.00 13.25
C ALA A 144 30.41 3.69 11.95
N THR A 145 31.71 3.98 11.74
CA THR A 145 32.20 4.65 10.52
C THR A 145 33.14 3.82 9.65
N GLY A 146 33.64 2.68 10.14
CA GLY A 146 34.69 1.89 9.46
C GLY A 146 36.05 2.61 9.37
N THR A 147 36.15 3.87 9.82
CA THR A 147 37.38 4.66 9.77
C THR A 147 38.43 4.07 10.70
N LYS A 148 39.65 3.85 10.19
CA LYS A 148 40.77 3.39 11.01
C LYS A 148 41.19 4.46 12.01
N VAL A 149 41.30 4.06 13.28
CA VAL A 149 41.71 4.87 14.43
C VAL A 149 43.18 4.63 14.75
N ALA A 150 43.64 3.38 14.69
CA ALA A 150 45.03 2.99 14.92
C ALA A 150 45.36 1.63 14.28
N ASP A 151 46.65 1.32 14.16
CA ASP A 151 47.15 -0.04 13.88
C ASP A 151 47.92 -0.55 15.11
N PHE A 152 47.72 -1.81 15.47
CA PHE A 152 48.48 -2.52 16.50
C PHE A 152 49.15 -3.77 15.92
N VAL A 153 50.18 -4.25 16.59
CA VAL A 153 50.93 -5.47 16.21
C VAL A 153 51.16 -6.30 17.48
N SER A 154 50.96 -7.61 17.41
CA SER A 154 51.20 -8.50 18.57
C SER A 154 52.69 -8.64 18.90
N GLY A 155 52.99 -8.60 20.19
CA GLY A 155 54.35 -8.77 20.73
C GLY A 155 54.86 -10.21 20.69
N PRO A 156 56.10 -10.45 21.14
CA PRO A 156 56.72 -11.78 21.20
C PRO A 156 55.98 -12.80 22.08
N ASP A 157 55.07 -12.34 22.93
CA ASP A 157 54.23 -13.14 23.83
C ASP A 157 52.77 -13.23 23.37
N GLY A 158 52.53 -13.01 22.06
CA GLY A 158 51.22 -13.07 21.42
C GLY A 158 50.25 -11.96 21.80
N LYS A 159 50.65 -10.97 22.62
CA LYS A 159 49.73 -9.96 23.17
C LYS A 159 49.71 -8.64 22.40
N ILE A 160 48.54 -8.02 22.38
CA ILE A 160 48.34 -6.60 22.06
C ILE A 160 47.77 -5.90 23.29
N VAL A 161 48.33 -4.74 23.62
CA VAL A 161 47.85 -3.85 24.69
C VAL A 161 47.26 -2.60 24.04
N PHE A 162 45.96 -2.64 23.77
CA PHE A 162 45.22 -1.53 23.15
C PHE A 162 45.22 -0.32 24.10
N THR A 163 46.01 0.69 23.73
CA THR A 163 46.29 1.93 24.47
C THR A 163 46.61 3.06 23.49
N GLY A 164 46.60 4.31 23.95
CA GLY A 164 46.87 5.48 23.09
C GLY A 164 45.71 5.89 22.17
N ILE A 165 44.59 5.16 22.20
CA ILE A 165 43.31 5.52 21.59
C ILE A 165 42.31 5.95 22.68
N PRO A 166 41.29 6.78 22.38
CA PRO A 166 40.31 7.21 23.38
C PRO A 166 39.54 6.05 24.02
N ALA A 167 38.93 6.29 25.18
CA ALA A 167 37.98 5.34 25.77
C ALA A 167 36.74 5.21 24.86
N GLY A 168 36.22 3.99 24.69
CA GLY A 168 35.12 3.70 23.78
C GLY A 168 35.04 2.25 23.30
N GLN A 169 34.09 1.99 22.40
CA GLN A 169 33.93 0.72 21.71
C GLN A 169 34.47 0.82 20.28
N TYR A 170 35.23 -0.18 19.87
CA TYR A 170 35.91 -0.28 18.58
C TYR A 170 35.83 -1.69 18.00
N TRP A 171 36.21 -1.84 16.74
CA TRP A 171 36.33 -3.13 16.07
C TRP A 171 37.76 -3.34 15.57
N GLY A 172 38.46 -4.32 16.10
CA GLY A 172 39.81 -4.70 15.67
C GLY A 172 39.75 -5.70 14.54
N VAL A 173 40.22 -5.32 13.35
CA VAL A 173 40.25 -6.16 12.14
C VAL A 173 41.65 -6.73 11.96
N PHE A 174 41.75 -8.04 11.71
CA PHE A 174 43.02 -8.74 11.51
C PHE A 174 43.59 -8.51 10.12
N ASP A 175 44.89 -8.77 9.92
CA ASP A 175 45.40 -9.01 8.57
C ASP A 175 44.79 -10.27 7.94
N THR A 176 44.79 -10.32 6.61
CA THR A 176 44.06 -11.33 5.84
C THR A 176 44.69 -12.72 5.86
N ALA A 177 45.81 -12.91 6.57
CA ALA A 177 46.40 -14.23 6.80
C ALA A 177 45.76 -14.97 7.99
N TRP A 178 44.95 -14.29 8.81
CA TRP A 178 44.40 -14.85 10.06
C TRP A 178 42.89 -14.57 10.26
N LYS A 179 42.23 -15.49 10.97
CA LYS A 179 40.81 -15.44 11.36
C LYS A 179 40.61 -16.09 12.73
N LEU A 180 39.48 -15.83 13.40
CA LEU A 180 39.02 -16.66 14.51
C LEU A 180 38.62 -18.06 14.02
N ARG A 181 38.64 -19.07 14.91
CA ARG A 181 38.00 -20.40 14.66
C ARG A 181 36.52 -20.30 14.23
N SER A 182 35.83 -19.20 14.55
CA SER A 182 34.46 -18.91 14.07
C SER A 182 34.37 -18.42 12.62
N GLY A 183 35.49 -18.24 11.91
CA GLY A 183 35.57 -17.69 10.55
C GLY A 183 35.55 -16.15 10.47
N GLN A 184 35.49 -15.46 11.61
CA GLN A 184 35.42 -14.01 11.71
C GLN A 184 36.80 -13.35 11.63
N GLY A 185 36.91 -12.23 10.91
CA GLY A 185 38.17 -11.50 10.64
C GLY A 185 38.53 -10.41 11.64
N GLY A 186 37.98 -10.44 12.84
CA GLY A 186 38.18 -9.38 13.82
C GLY A 186 37.40 -9.60 15.12
N ILE A 187 37.54 -8.66 16.05
CA ILE A 187 37.01 -8.73 17.43
C ILE A 187 36.48 -7.37 17.90
N PRO A 188 35.53 -7.35 18.87
CA PRO A 188 35.25 -6.14 19.62
C PRO A 188 36.47 -5.76 20.48
N VAL A 189 36.81 -4.46 20.46
CA VAL A 189 37.87 -3.86 21.28
C VAL A 189 37.21 -2.80 22.15
N TYR A 190 37.22 -2.97 23.47
CA TYR A 190 36.63 -2.02 24.41
C TYR A 190 37.71 -1.39 25.27
N VAL A 191 37.86 -0.07 25.16
CA VAL A 191 38.87 0.72 25.87
C VAL A 191 38.18 1.45 27.02
N PRO A 192 38.43 1.07 28.29
CA PRO A 192 37.74 1.68 29.43
C PRO A 192 38.28 3.06 29.80
N GLU A 193 37.44 3.87 30.46
CA GLU A 193 37.79 5.20 31.00
C GLU A 193 38.76 5.17 32.20
N SER A 194 39.10 3.98 32.69
CA SER A 194 40.06 3.75 33.76
C SER A 194 40.69 2.37 33.64
N ASP A 195 41.87 2.19 34.25
CA ASP A 195 42.77 1.06 33.98
C ASP A 195 42.38 -0.23 34.73
N THR A 196 41.20 -0.77 34.41
CA THR A 196 40.53 -1.87 35.13
C THR A 196 41.11 -3.26 34.88
N GLY A 197 42.11 -3.40 34.00
CA GLY A 197 42.77 -4.67 33.72
C GLY A 197 41.96 -5.65 32.85
N GLY A 198 40.94 -5.18 32.15
CA GLY A 198 40.13 -5.99 31.24
C GLY A 198 40.96 -6.58 30.08
N GLY A 199 40.65 -7.82 29.71
CA GLY A 199 41.36 -8.52 28.65
C GLY A 199 40.73 -9.86 28.28
N GLY A 200 41.33 -10.55 27.30
CA GLY A 200 40.85 -11.84 26.81
C GLY A 200 41.86 -12.59 25.94
N MET A 201 41.49 -13.80 25.54
CA MET A 201 42.29 -14.68 24.68
C MET A 201 41.43 -15.11 23.48
N TYR A 202 42.02 -15.11 22.29
CA TYR A 202 41.34 -15.58 21.06
C TYR A 202 42.13 -16.68 20.36
N LEU A 203 41.43 -17.78 20.09
CA LEU A 203 41.89 -18.93 19.31
C LEU A 203 41.73 -18.62 17.81
N MET A 204 42.85 -18.65 17.10
CA MET A 204 42.98 -18.20 15.72
C MET A 204 43.39 -19.35 14.79
N GLU A 205 43.08 -19.18 13.51
CA GLU A 205 43.48 -20.09 12.42
C GLU A 205 44.05 -19.29 11.25
N PRO A 206 45.02 -19.85 10.50
CA PRO A 206 45.41 -19.31 9.21
C PRO A 206 44.26 -19.28 8.20
N GLY A 207 44.24 -18.25 7.36
CA GLY A 207 43.34 -18.10 6.21
C GLY A 207 42.48 -16.84 6.25
N THR A 208 41.87 -16.53 5.10
CA THR A 208 41.02 -15.34 4.95
C THR A 208 39.68 -15.51 5.66
N SER A 209 39.24 -14.46 6.35
CA SER A 209 37.87 -14.32 6.82
C SER A 209 36.90 -14.05 5.65
N ALA A 210 35.62 -14.37 5.84
CA ALA A 210 34.58 -14.02 4.89
C ALA A 210 34.44 -12.49 4.74
N ALA A 211 33.86 -12.04 3.62
CA ALA A 211 33.49 -10.63 3.43
C ALA A 211 32.54 -10.14 4.53
N ASP A 212 32.73 -8.90 4.97
CA ASP A 212 32.00 -8.23 6.06
C ASP A 212 31.94 -6.74 5.73
N LEU A 213 30.74 -6.22 5.40
CA LEU A 213 30.55 -4.81 5.05
C LEU A 213 30.07 -3.99 6.24
N ARG A 214 30.62 -2.78 6.39
CA ARG A 214 30.18 -1.78 7.36
C ARG A 214 29.78 -0.50 6.63
N GLY A 215 28.53 -0.10 6.83
CA GLY A 215 27.98 1.15 6.35
C GLY A 215 28.06 2.24 7.40
N SER A 216 28.16 3.49 6.95
CA SER A 216 28.07 4.69 7.78
C SER A 216 27.48 5.86 6.99
N LEU A 217 26.90 6.81 7.70
CA LEU A 217 26.20 7.94 7.10
C LEU A 217 26.53 9.23 7.86
N THR A 218 27.09 10.22 7.17
CA THR A 218 27.32 11.57 7.70
C THR A 218 26.38 12.58 7.06
N PHE A 219 26.16 13.71 7.72
CA PHE A 219 25.26 14.78 7.30
C PHE A 219 26.04 16.07 7.05
N GLU A 220 25.61 16.87 6.07
CA GLU A 220 26.21 18.19 5.78
C GLU A 220 25.96 19.20 6.92
N LYS A 221 24.78 19.13 7.56
CA LYS A 221 24.40 19.95 8.72
C LYS A 221 24.20 19.11 9.98
N SER A 222 24.36 19.73 11.15
CA SER A 222 24.00 19.16 12.46
C SER A 222 22.51 19.25 12.81
N SER A 223 21.74 20.04 12.05
CA SER A 223 20.28 20.11 12.10
C SER A 223 19.74 20.56 10.74
N TYR A 224 18.54 20.10 10.39
CA TYR A 224 17.78 20.55 9.22
C TYR A 224 16.44 21.12 9.64
N GLU A 225 15.79 21.88 8.77
CA GLU A 225 14.35 22.17 8.89
C GLU A 225 13.52 21.12 8.14
N SER A 226 12.31 20.78 8.64
CA SER A 226 11.51 19.64 8.15
C SER A 226 11.09 19.73 6.67
N HIS A 227 11.19 20.91 6.07
CA HIS A 227 10.90 21.14 4.66
C HIS A 227 12.10 20.90 3.73
N GLU A 228 13.33 20.87 4.27
CA GLU A 228 14.58 20.82 3.50
C GLU A 228 14.88 19.45 2.88
N THR A 229 15.77 19.48 1.89
CA THR A 229 16.48 18.31 1.38
C THR A 229 17.66 18.00 2.30
N VAL A 230 17.67 16.81 2.93
CA VAL A 230 18.83 16.34 3.70
C VAL A 230 19.94 15.96 2.72
N ARG A 231 21.18 16.41 3.00
CA ARG A 231 22.38 16.07 2.22
C ARG A 231 23.33 15.21 3.07
N MET A 232 23.73 14.08 2.52
CA MET A 232 24.41 13.02 3.27
C MET A 232 25.54 12.37 2.44
N THR A 233 26.62 11.99 3.11
CA THR A 233 27.63 11.10 2.52
C THR A 233 27.48 9.71 3.14
N ALA A 234 27.11 8.72 2.33
CA ALA A 234 27.15 7.33 2.72
C ALA A 234 28.55 6.76 2.42
N THR A 235 29.15 6.05 3.37
CA THR A 235 30.44 5.35 3.19
C THR A 235 30.27 3.88 3.53
N VAL A 236 30.74 2.99 2.66
CA VAL A 236 30.68 1.54 2.84
C VAL A 236 32.08 0.96 2.71
N THR A 237 32.52 0.22 3.73
CA THR A 237 33.85 -0.40 3.81
C THR A 237 33.73 -1.90 3.95
N ASN A 238 34.48 -2.67 3.15
CA ASN A 238 34.65 -4.10 3.37
C ASN A 238 35.80 -4.34 4.35
N ILE A 239 35.47 -4.81 5.55
CA ILE A 239 36.42 -5.14 6.62
C ILE A 239 36.75 -6.64 6.68
N GLY A 240 36.16 -7.45 5.80
CA GLY A 240 36.43 -8.89 5.69
C GLY A 240 37.57 -9.20 4.71
N GLY A 241 38.23 -10.34 4.91
CA GLY A 241 39.41 -10.77 4.14
C GLY A 241 39.12 -11.28 2.72
N GLN A 242 37.87 -11.24 2.28
CA GLN A 242 37.42 -11.66 0.94
C GLN A 242 36.61 -10.54 0.27
N THR A 243 36.62 -10.48 -1.06
CA THR A 243 35.81 -9.54 -1.84
C THR A 243 34.32 -9.78 -1.60
N ALA A 244 33.58 -8.77 -1.14
CA ALA A 244 32.13 -8.79 -1.19
C ALA A 244 31.69 -8.68 -2.66
N ARG A 245 30.91 -9.64 -3.15
CA ARG A 245 30.41 -9.67 -4.53
C ARG A 245 28.96 -9.22 -4.59
N ARG A 246 28.64 -8.44 -5.63
CA ARG A 246 27.30 -7.86 -5.88
C ARG A 246 26.68 -7.18 -4.64
N ALA A 247 27.51 -6.45 -3.89
CA ALA A 247 27.08 -5.68 -2.75
C ALA A 247 26.11 -4.57 -3.17
N LYS A 248 24.98 -4.43 -2.47
CA LYS A 248 24.00 -3.36 -2.68
C LYS A 248 23.10 -3.12 -1.48
N LEU A 249 22.30 -2.06 -1.52
CA LEU A 249 21.22 -1.87 -0.55
C LEU A 249 20.14 -2.95 -0.69
N MET A 250 19.55 -3.41 0.43
CA MET A 250 18.37 -4.29 0.39
C MET A 250 17.09 -3.49 0.03
N TRP A 251 17.02 -2.23 0.47
CA TRP A 251 15.90 -1.31 0.24
C TRP A 251 16.42 0.13 0.07
N SER A 252 15.57 1.03 -0.43
CA SER A 252 15.85 2.47 -0.36
C SER A 252 16.03 2.95 1.08
N LEU A 253 16.64 4.12 1.25
CA LEU A 253 16.90 4.70 2.56
C LEU A 253 15.58 5.01 3.29
N PHE A 254 15.42 4.52 4.51
CA PHE A 254 14.29 4.90 5.37
C PHE A 254 14.37 6.40 5.72
N ALA A 255 13.26 7.01 6.14
CA ALA A 255 13.12 8.39 6.61
C ALA A 255 13.53 9.56 5.65
N VAL A 256 14.33 9.33 4.61
CA VAL A 256 14.74 10.33 3.60
C VAL A 256 14.62 9.71 2.20
N GLU A 257 13.89 10.37 1.31
CA GLU A 257 13.57 9.82 -0.01
C GLU A 257 14.68 10.11 -1.04
N THR A 258 15.70 9.24 -1.09
CA THR A 258 16.80 9.34 -2.06
C THR A 258 16.42 8.72 -3.41
N ALA A 259 16.55 9.48 -4.50
CA ALA A 259 16.43 8.94 -5.87
C ALA A 259 17.50 7.87 -6.18
N GLU A 260 17.12 6.82 -6.93
CA GLU A 260 17.95 5.62 -7.19
C GLU A 260 19.22 5.94 -7.98
N GLU A 261 19.17 6.93 -8.86
CA GLU A 261 20.26 7.37 -9.74
C GLU A 261 21.48 7.87 -8.94
N GLN A 262 21.26 8.32 -7.70
CA GLN A 262 22.33 8.75 -6.79
C GLN A 262 23.15 7.57 -6.21
N TRP A 263 22.62 6.34 -6.29
CA TRP A 263 23.28 5.12 -5.80
C TRP A 263 23.90 4.27 -6.91
N GLY A 264 23.40 4.37 -8.15
CA GLY A 264 23.83 3.54 -9.29
C GLY A 264 23.67 2.05 -8.98
N ASP A 265 24.65 1.23 -9.39
CA ASP A 265 24.62 -0.23 -9.18
C ASP A 265 24.60 -0.67 -7.70
N PHE A 266 24.93 0.21 -6.76
CA PHE A 266 24.81 -0.06 -5.32
C PHE A 266 23.38 0.17 -4.79
N GLY A 267 22.50 0.83 -5.54
CA GLY A 267 21.08 1.01 -5.19
C GLY A 267 20.35 -0.32 -5.09
N TRP A 268 19.19 -0.36 -4.42
CA TRP A 268 18.49 -1.65 -4.20
C TRP A 268 17.96 -2.26 -5.49
N ARG A 269 17.66 -1.44 -6.50
CA ARG A 269 17.36 -1.87 -7.88
C ARG A 269 18.60 -2.13 -8.75
N GLY A 270 19.79 -1.77 -8.29
CA GLY A 270 21.05 -1.94 -8.99
C GLY A 270 21.50 -3.40 -9.12
N ALA A 271 22.49 -3.62 -10.00
CA ALA A 271 23.06 -4.95 -10.26
C ALA A 271 23.92 -5.50 -9.11
N GLY A 272 24.35 -4.62 -8.20
CA GLY A 272 25.33 -4.89 -7.17
C GLY A 272 26.76 -4.58 -7.64
N ILE A 273 27.57 -4.05 -6.73
CA ILE A 273 28.98 -3.70 -6.95
C ILE A 273 29.91 -4.65 -6.21
N ASP A 274 31.13 -4.84 -6.73
CA ASP A 274 32.17 -5.57 -5.99
C ASP A 274 32.99 -4.60 -5.11
N LEU A 275 33.35 -5.07 -3.92
CA LEU A 275 34.19 -4.37 -2.93
C LEU A 275 35.31 -5.29 -2.44
N ALA A 276 36.56 -4.98 -2.76
CA ALA A 276 37.72 -5.76 -2.34
C ALA A 276 37.97 -5.70 -0.81
N SER A 277 38.75 -6.63 -0.28
CA SER A 277 39.17 -6.62 1.13
C SER A 277 39.86 -5.30 1.49
N GLY A 278 39.35 -4.57 2.48
CA GLY A 278 39.85 -3.26 2.88
C GLY A 278 39.41 -2.08 2.00
N GLU A 279 38.59 -2.31 0.96
CA GLU A 279 38.09 -1.23 0.09
C GLU A 279 36.97 -0.44 0.77
N SER A 280 37.00 0.89 0.61
CA SER A 280 35.90 1.79 0.97
C SER A 280 35.36 2.50 -0.27
N ARG A 281 34.05 2.65 -0.37
CA ARG A 281 33.36 3.40 -1.43
C ARG A 281 32.35 4.37 -0.85
N THR A 282 32.24 5.55 -1.46
CA THR A 282 31.40 6.66 -0.97
C THR A 282 30.33 7.04 -1.99
N PHE A 283 29.19 7.48 -1.48
CA PHE A 283 28.04 7.94 -2.27
C PHE A 283 27.55 9.27 -1.69
N GLN A 284 27.37 10.28 -2.55
CA GLN A 284 26.77 11.56 -2.17
C GLN A 284 25.28 11.49 -2.49
N VAL A 285 24.43 11.50 -1.47
CA VAL A 285 23.01 11.20 -1.59
C VAL A 285 22.17 12.24 -0.86
N SER A 286 21.02 12.56 -1.44
CA SER A 286 20.14 13.61 -0.94
C SER A 286 18.67 13.33 -1.26
N GLY A 287 17.78 13.85 -0.41
CA GLY A 287 16.33 13.68 -0.55
C GLY A 287 15.53 14.47 0.48
N PRO A 288 14.22 14.69 0.27
CA PRO A 288 13.34 15.31 1.26
C PRO A 288 13.14 14.39 2.47
N ILE A 289 12.88 15.00 3.63
CA ILE A 289 12.52 14.26 4.85
C ILE A 289 11.10 13.67 4.69
N ARG A 290 11.00 12.35 4.95
CA ARG A 290 9.77 11.56 4.82
C ARG A 290 9.23 11.06 6.17
N ASP A 291 10.09 10.91 7.18
CA ASP A 291 9.73 10.45 8.53
C ASP A 291 10.52 11.22 9.59
N ILE A 292 9.85 11.66 10.66
CA ILE A 292 10.47 12.33 11.82
C ILE A 292 9.98 11.64 13.09
N SER A 293 10.92 11.21 13.93
CA SER A 293 10.66 10.58 15.22
C SER A 293 11.37 11.35 16.33
N ASN A 294 10.61 11.83 17.32
CA ASN A 294 11.14 12.56 18.49
C ASN A 294 12.03 13.77 18.13
N GLY A 295 11.66 14.54 17.09
CA GLY A 295 12.40 15.72 16.63
C GLY A 295 13.68 15.40 15.84
N LYS A 296 13.81 14.18 15.32
CA LYS A 296 14.98 13.73 14.55
C LYS A 296 14.57 12.89 13.35
N VAL A 297 15.37 12.95 12.27
CA VAL A 297 15.27 12.03 11.13
C VAL A 297 16.32 10.93 11.31
N ARG A 298 15.92 9.68 11.04
CA ARG A 298 16.75 8.47 11.25
C ARG A 298 16.94 7.67 9.96
N PRO A 299 17.65 8.23 8.95
CA PRO A 299 17.91 7.52 7.71
C PRO A 299 18.68 6.23 7.96
N SER A 300 18.14 5.12 7.46
CA SER A 300 18.69 3.79 7.66
C SER A 300 18.28 2.81 6.57
N THR A 301 19.18 1.88 6.21
CA THR A 301 18.92 0.75 5.29
C THR A 301 20.00 -0.33 5.48
N ILE A 302 19.76 -1.54 4.99
CA ILE A 302 20.65 -2.71 5.13
C ILE A 302 21.42 -2.92 3.83
N ILE A 303 22.64 -3.47 3.94
CA ILE A 303 23.51 -3.80 2.81
C ILE A 303 23.56 -5.33 2.66
N ASP A 304 23.18 -5.84 1.50
CA ASP A 304 23.27 -7.25 1.12
C ASP A 304 24.50 -7.50 0.25
N TRP A 305 25.02 -8.73 0.26
CA TRP A 305 26.00 -9.23 -0.71
C TRP A 305 25.91 -10.75 -0.87
N ASP A 306 26.59 -11.29 -1.89
CA ASP A 306 26.55 -12.72 -2.21
C ASP A 306 26.98 -13.61 -1.04
N GLY A 307 26.17 -14.64 -0.76
CA GLY A 307 26.38 -15.58 0.35
C GLY A 307 25.94 -15.07 1.73
N ARG A 308 25.60 -13.79 1.90
CA ARG A 308 25.04 -13.22 3.14
C ARG A 308 23.91 -12.21 2.88
N PRO A 309 22.73 -12.64 2.40
CA PRO A 309 21.53 -11.80 2.46
C PRO A 309 21.15 -11.49 3.92
N ASN A 310 20.75 -10.24 4.17
CA ASN A 310 20.32 -9.68 5.45
C ASN A 310 21.30 -9.87 6.63
N PRO A 311 22.51 -9.27 6.60
CA PRO A 311 23.54 -9.45 7.62
C PRO A 311 23.41 -8.49 8.82
N CYS A 312 23.75 -8.99 10.01
CA CYS A 312 24.10 -8.32 11.29
C CYS A 312 23.37 -7.04 11.79
N GLN A 313 22.32 -6.51 11.14
CA GLN A 313 21.91 -5.08 11.26
C GLN A 313 23.03 -4.09 10.88
N CYS A 314 24.07 -4.58 10.18
CA CYS A 314 25.27 -3.84 9.79
C CYS A 314 25.03 -3.04 8.50
N GLY A 315 24.06 -2.13 8.55
CA GLY A 315 23.61 -1.31 7.43
C GLY A 315 24.23 0.09 7.36
N LEU A 316 23.66 0.95 6.51
CA LEU A 316 23.78 2.40 6.64
C LEU A 316 22.80 2.86 7.73
N SER A 317 23.26 3.73 8.64
CA SER A 317 22.40 4.39 9.62
C SER A 317 22.98 5.73 10.04
N GLY A 318 22.12 6.71 10.29
CA GLY A 318 22.48 7.99 10.89
C GLY A 318 21.29 8.60 11.63
N GLU A 319 21.56 9.62 12.43
CA GLU A 319 20.55 10.42 13.12
C GLU A 319 20.95 11.91 13.06
N VAL A 320 20.02 12.78 12.68
CA VAL A 320 20.22 14.25 12.74
C VAL A 320 18.95 14.93 13.25
N THR A 321 19.14 16.05 13.96
CA THR A 321 18.04 16.86 14.52
C THR A 321 17.23 17.52 13.39
N VAL A 322 15.91 17.62 13.60
CA VAL A 322 15.01 18.31 12.67
C VAL A 322 14.17 19.34 13.43
N VAL A 323 14.25 20.60 13.00
CA VAL A 323 13.36 21.67 13.44
C VAL A 323 12.08 21.60 12.62
N GLN A 324 10.95 21.45 13.29
CA GLN A 324 9.65 21.36 12.62
C GLN A 324 9.23 22.74 12.09
N THR A 325 9.07 22.85 10.78
CA THR A 325 8.46 23.98 10.09
C THR A 325 7.02 23.69 9.67
N LYS A 326 6.31 24.76 9.32
CA LYS A 326 4.91 24.75 8.91
C LYS A 326 4.69 25.65 7.70
N GLY A 327 3.67 25.35 6.92
CA GLY A 327 3.15 26.22 5.85
C GLY A 327 1.62 26.23 5.84
N GLU A 328 1.03 26.63 4.72
CA GLU A 328 -0.42 26.64 4.54
C GLU A 328 -0.84 26.19 3.13
N ILE A 329 -2.03 25.57 3.06
CA ILE A 329 -2.75 25.31 1.81
C ILE A 329 -4.02 26.16 1.86
N SER A 330 -4.38 26.80 0.76
CA SER A 330 -5.69 27.44 0.57
C SER A 330 -6.18 27.20 -0.85
N GLY A 331 -7.43 27.53 -1.12
CA GLY A 331 -7.98 27.36 -2.45
C GLY A 331 -9.43 27.77 -2.58
N VAL A 332 -10.01 27.45 -3.74
CA VAL A 332 -11.43 27.59 -4.05
C VAL A 332 -12.00 26.27 -4.55
N ALA A 333 -13.24 25.95 -4.17
CA ALA A 333 -14.05 24.91 -4.81
C ALA A 333 -15.29 25.51 -5.48
N TYR A 334 -15.60 25.04 -6.67
CA TYR A 334 -16.78 25.46 -7.42
C TYR A 334 -17.34 24.31 -8.25
N ALA A 335 -18.64 24.34 -8.50
CA ALA A 335 -19.32 23.43 -9.40
C ALA A 335 -19.42 24.10 -10.77
N ASP A 336 -18.64 23.61 -11.75
CA ASP A 336 -18.54 24.16 -13.10
C ASP A 336 -19.80 23.77 -13.91
N LYS A 337 -20.83 24.62 -13.81
CA LYS A 337 -22.17 24.35 -14.37
C LYS A 337 -22.20 24.64 -15.86
N ASN A 338 -21.46 25.67 -16.29
CA ASN A 338 -21.36 26.03 -17.70
C ASN A 338 -20.22 25.30 -18.45
N ARG A 339 -19.31 24.64 -17.71
CA ARG A 339 -18.20 23.77 -18.16
C ARG A 339 -17.02 24.53 -18.80
N ASN A 340 -16.80 25.80 -18.46
CA ASN A 340 -15.72 26.61 -19.04
C ASN A 340 -14.36 26.51 -18.31
N GLY A 341 -14.28 25.86 -17.15
CA GLY A 341 -13.04 25.73 -16.38
C GLY A 341 -12.65 26.93 -15.53
N GLN A 342 -13.59 27.84 -15.24
CA GLN A 342 -13.41 29.03 -14.42
C GLN A 342 -14.55 29.12 -13.38
N GLN A 343 -14.30 29.79 -12.25
CA GLN A 343 -15.31 29.97 -11.22
C GLN A 343 -16.24 31.14 -11.57
N ASP A 344 -17.40 30.86 -12.16
CA ASP A 344 -18.37 31.90 -12.51
C ASP A 344 -19.30 32.34 -11.36
N ALA A 345 -20.01 33.44 -11.57
CA ALA A 345 -20.97 33.99 -10.62
C ALA A 345 -22.12 33.01 -10.33
N GLY A 346 -22.15 32.45 -9.10
CA GLY A 346 -23.12 31.43 -8.68
C GLY A 346 -22.63 29.99 -8.82
N GLU A 347 -21.37 29.76 -9.18
CA GLU A 347 -20.76 28.42 -9.25
C GLU A 347 -19.96 28.05 -7.99
N ALA A 348 -19.60 29.04 -7.16
CA ALA A 348 -19.01 28.87 -5.83
C ALA A 348 -19.70 27.76 -5.02
N ALA A 349 -18.93 26.76 -4.58
CA ALA A 349 -19.45 25.59 -3.87
C ALA A 349 -19.14 25.71 -2.38
N ALA A 350 -20.10 26.19 -1.61
CA ALA A 350 -20.05 26.23 -0.15
C ALA A 350 -20.35 24.86 0.46
N GLY A 351 -19.81 24.56 1.64
CA GLY A 351 -20.09 23.29 2.33
C GLY A 351 -19.34 22.07 1.78
N VAL A 352 -18.45 22.24 0.79
CA VAL A 352 -17.58 21.18 0.28
C VAL A 352 -16.58 20.80 1.35
N VAL A 353 -16.56 19.53 1.71
CA VAL A 353 -15.57 18.98 2.65
C VAL A 353 -14.23 18.85 1.93
N VAL A 354 -13.17 19.39 2.52
CA VAL A 354 -11.80 19.29 2.01
C VAL A 354 -10.93 18.57 3.01
N GLU A 355 -10.14 17.60 2.55
CA GLU A 355 -9.32 16.72 3.40
C GLU A 355 -7.88 16.64 2.89
N ALA A 356 -6.93 17.13 3.71
CA ALA A 356 -5.50 17.09 3.42
C ALA A 356 -4.81 15.97 4.22
N ASN A 357 -4.12 15.09 3.49
CA ASN A 357 -3.49 13.87 3.99
C ASN A 357 -1.99 13.92 3.67
N GLY A 358 -1.11 13.97 4.67
CA GLY A 358 0.34 14.02 4.44
C GLY A 358 1.08 14.95 5.40
N GLY A 359 2.15 15.57 4.90
CA GLY A 359 3.10 16.33 5.71
C GLY A 359 4.15 15.46 6.39
N THR A 360 5.16 16.11 6.97
CA THR A 360 6.26 15.48 7.68
C THR A 360 6.41 16.13 9.05
N PRO A 361 6.01 15.47 10.17
CA PRO A 361 5.38 14.14 10.25
C PRO A 361 3.97 14.11 9.66
N TYR A 362 3.52 12.90 9.29
CA TYR A 362 2.22 12.66 8.66
C TYR A 362 1.04 13.07 9.57
N GLY A 363 0.10 13.82 9.01
CA GLY A 363 -1.16 14.20 9.63
C GLY A 363 -2.37 14.07 8.69
N TYR A 364 -3.55 14.23 9.28
CA TYR A 364 -4.84 14.28 8.60
C TYR A 364 -5.56 15.54 9.06
N PHE A 365 -5.97 16.38 8.11
CA PHE A 365 -6.58 17.67 8.35
C PHE A 365 -7.87 17.78 7.54
N LYS A 366 -8.92 18.32 8.14
CA LYS A 366 -10.24 18.48 7.51
C LYS A 366 -10.75 19.91 7.70
N THR A 367 -11.28 20.49 6.63
CA THR A 367 -11.96 21.79 6.65
C THR A 367 -13.18 21.75 5.71
N THR A 368 -13.93 22.85 5.64
CA THR A 368 -15.12 22.98 4.80
C THR A 368 -15.11 24.34 4.10
N THR A 369 -15.58 24.42 2.87
CA THR A 369 -15.59 25.68 2.11
C THR A 369 -16.61 26.70 2.60
N GLU A 370 -16.21 27.97 2.57
CA GLU A 370 -17.01 29.15 2.87
C GLU A 370 -18.03 29.47 1.76
N ALA A 371 -18.86 30.50 1.97
CA ALA A 371 -19.96 30.86 1.08
C ALA A 371 -19.56 31.22 -0.36
N ASP A 372 -18.30 31.63 -0.59
CA ASP A 372 -17.74 31.92 -1.91
C ASP A 372 -16.82 30.80 -2.44
N GLY A 373 -16.86 29.63 -1.81
CA GLY A 373 -16.08 28.45 -2.18
C GLY A 373 -14.65 28.41 -1.62
N ARG A 374 -14.18 29.44 -0.91
CA ARG A 374 -12.82 29.44 -0.34
C ARG A 374 -12.65 28.46 0.81
N TYR A 375 -11.42 27.99 0.99
CA TYR A 375 -10.98 27.28 2.19
C TYR A 375 -9.50 27.55 2.48
N ALA A 376 -9.09 27.27 3.72
CA ALA A 376 -7.69 27.28 4.12
C ALA A 376 -7.38 26.24 5.20
N PHE A 377 -6.17 25.70 5.14
CA PHE A 377 -5.48 24.93 6.17
C PHE A 377 -4.23 25.73 6.57
N LYS A 378 -4.25 26.29 7.78
CA LYS A 378 -3.10 26.99 8.37
C LYS A 378 -2.30 26.04 9.24
N ASP A 379 -1.07 26.42 9.56
CA ASP A 379 -0.22 25.74 10.53
C ASP A 379 0.11 24.25 10.21
N LEU A 380 -0.02 23.86 8.94
CA LEU A 380 0.26 22.50 8.45
C LEU A 380 1.76 22.17 8.58
N PRO A 381 2.16 21.02 9.15
CA PRO A 381 3.52 20.51 9.05
C PRO A 381 4.03 20.53 7.61
N SER A 382 5.24 21.04 7.35
CA SER A 382 5.82 21.01 6.00
C SER A 382 5.93 19.58 5.47
N GLY A 383 5.77 19.38 4.17
CA GLY A 383 5.86 18.08 3.53
C GLY A 383 4.88 17.95 2.37
N ASP A 384 4.75 16.76 1.81
CA ASP A 384 3.86 16.49 0.67
C ASP A 384 2.48 16.04 1.15
N TYR A 385 1.43 16.59 0.55
CA TYR A 385 0.03 16.32 0.86
C TYR A 385 -0.75 15.87 -0.37
N TYR A 386 -1.66 14.91 -0.18
CA TYR A 386 -2.80 14.69 -1.06
C TYR A 386 -4.00 15.49 -0.53
N VAL A 387 -4.74 16.17 -1.40
CA VAL A 387 -5.94 16.95 -1.03
C VAL A 387 -7.15 16.40 -1.77
N GLY A 388 -8.13 15.90 -1.02
CA GLY A 388 -9.41 15.39 -1.53
C GLY A 388 -10.56 16.36 -1.26
N TYR A 389 -11.61 16.27 -2.09
CA TYR A 389 -12.79 17.13 -2.05
C TYR A 389 -14.06 16.29 -2.11
N THR A 390 -15.06 16.59 -1.27
CA THR A 390 -16.37 15.92 -1.26
C THR A 390 -17.50 16.96 -1.30
N PHE A 391 -18.21 16.99 -2.42
CA PHE A 391 -19.36 17.88 -2.65
C PHE A 391 -20.66 17.17 -2.24
N ALA A 392 -21.66 17.93 -1.80
CA ALA A 392 -22.97 17.36 -1.41
C ALA A 392 -23.80 16.88 -2.62
N ASP A 393 -23.88 17.67 -3.68
CA ASP A 393 -24.81 17.43 -4.81
C ASP A 393 -24.27 16.48 -5.90
N GLY A 394 -23.35 15.58 -5.54
CA GLY A 394 -22.78 14.57 -6.44
C GLY A 394 -21.77 15.09 -7.47
N TRP A 395 -21.22 16.30 -7.28
CA TRP A 395 -20.10 16.81 -8.10
C TRP A 395 -18.78 16.14 -7.71
N VAL A 396 -17.90 15.94 -8.68
CA VAL A 396 -16.61 15.25 -8.51
C VAL A 396 -15.47 16.09 -9.09
N VAL A 397 -14.28 16.02 -8.48
CA VAL A 397 -13.05 16.61 -9.04
C VAL A 397 -12.31 15.50 -9.78
N HIS A 398 -12.25 15.58 -11.11
CA HIS A 398 -11.55 14.61 -11.92
C HIS A 398 -10.02 14.80 -11.85
N SER A 399 -9.29 13.70 -11.73
CA SER A 399 -7.84 13.64 -11.93
C SER A 399 -7.50 13.66 -13.41
N ASP A 400 -6.41 14.34 -13.74
CA ASP A 400 -5.74 14.37 -15.05
C ASP A 400 -4.67 13.26 -15.22
N GLY A 401 -4.64 12.29 -14.29
CA GLY A 401 -3.68 11.21 -14.27
C GLY A 401 -2.30 11.58 -13.70
N THR A 402 -2.13 12.78 -13.14
CA THR A 402 -0.91 13.17 -12.42
C THR A 402 -0.96 12.79 -10.93
N ASP A 403 0.20 12.49 -10.34
CA ASP A 403 0.34 12.26 -8.89
C ASP A 403 0.14 13.59 -8.16
N SER A 404 -1.09 13.87 -7.73
CA SER A 404 -1.58 15.18 -7.27
C SER A 404 -1.08 15.61 -5.88
N LYS A 405 0.19 15.29 -5.55
CA LYS A 405 0.88 15.75 -4.34
C LYS A 405 1.14 17.24 -4.40
N VAL A 406 0.97 17.92 -3.26
CA VAL A 406 1.31 19.33 -3.10
C VAL A 406 2.33 19.50 -1.96
N ARG A 407 3.48 20.12 -2.25
CA ARG A 407 4.58 20.32 -1.29
C ARG A 407 4.35 21.60 -0.49
N VAL A 408 4.04 21.47 0.80
CA VAL A 408 3.87 22.58 1.74
C VAL A 408 5.22 22.97 2.35
N GLN A 409 5.54 24.27 2.32
CA GLN A 409 6.80 24.83 2.83
C GLN A 409 6.53 26.14 3.63
N PRO A 410 7.41 26.52 4.58
CA PRO A 410 7.29 27.80 5.26
C PRO A 410 7.45 28.98 4.29
N GLY A 411 6.61 30.01 4.46
CA GLY A 411 6.66 31.22 3.63
C GLY A 411 6.17 31.07 2.19
N ALA A 412 5.77 29.87 1.76
CA ALA A 412 5.25 29.60 0.42
C ALA A 412 3.82 28.99 0.50
N PRO A 413 2.76 29.83 0.53
CA PRO A 413 1.38 29.37 0.49
C PRO A 413 1.07 28.58 -0.77
N VAL A 414 0.44 27.42 -0.61
CA VAL A 414 -0.07 26.63 -1.74
C VAL A 414 -1.50 27.09 -2.05
N HIS A 415 -1.76 27.46 -3.30
CA HIS A 415 -3.11 27.80 -3.78
C HIS A 415 -3.63 26.75 -4.76
N LEU A 416 -4.81 26.19 -4.47
CA LEU A 416 -5.42 25.10 -5.24
C LEU A 416 -6.83 25.46 -5.76
N THR A 417 -7.25 24.77 -6.81
CA THR A 417 -8.53 25.00 -7.50
C THR A 417 -9.26 23.68 -7.68
N ALA A 418 -10.34 23.48 -6.93
CA ALA A 418 -11.20 22.30 -7.00
C ALA A 418 -12.39 22.55 -7.94
N ARG A 419 -12.16 22.28 -9.23
CA ARG A 419 -13.20 22.27 -10.26
C ARG A 419 -14.04 21.00 -10.13
N GLY A 420 -15.26 21.13 -9.65
CA GLY A 420 -16.25 20.05 -9.68
C GLY A 420 -16.92 19.96 -11.05
N GLU A 421 -16.85 18.81 -11.70
CA GLU A 421 -17.67 18.44 -12.86
C GLU A 421 -18.75 17.41 -12.46
N ARG A 422 -19.67 17.09 -13.39
CA ARG A 422 -20.63 15.99 -13.20
C ARG A 422 -19.94 14.63 -13.43
N PRO A 423 -20.34 13.56 -12.70
CA PRO A 423 -19.79 12.22 -12.88
C PRO A 423 -19.86 11.72 -14.32
N TYR A 424 -18.81 11.03 -14.79
CA TYR A 424 -18.81 10.42 -16.12
C TYR A 424 -19.99 9.46 -16.28
N THR A 425 -20.35 8.71 -15.24
CA THR A 425 -21.53 7.82 -15.17
C THR A 425 -22.89 8.47 -15.46
N GLU A 426 -23.03 9.81 -15.42
CA GLU A 426 -24.26 10.50 -15.85
C GLU A 426 -24.35 10.68 -17.38
N SER A 427 -23.23 10.55 -18.09
CA SER A 427 -23.10 10.81 -19.53
C SER A 427 -22.52 9.64 -20.32
N LEU A 428 -21.80 8.72 -19.67
CA LEU A 428 -21.14 7.56 -20.26
C LEU A 428 -21.68 6.29 -19.59
N SER A 429 -22.10 5.34 -20.42
CA SER A 429 -22.42 3.97 -20.00
C SER A 429 -21.59 2.98 -20.80
N ALA A 430 -21.22 1.87 -20.17
CA ALA A 430 -20.40 0.83 -20.75
C ALA A 430 -21.12 -0.52 -20.68
N THR A 431 -20.92 -1.36 -21.69
CA THR A 431 -21.15 -2.81 -21.61
C THR A 431 -19.92 -3.54 -22.09
N LEU A 432 -19.69 -4.73 -21.55
CA LEU A 432 -18.59 -5.61 -21.85
C LEU A 432 -19.18 -7.02 -22.01
N THR A 433 -18.76 -7.75 -23.02
CA THR A 433 -19.16 -9.16 -23.21
C THR A 433 -18.02 -10.00 -23.76
N LEU A 434 -17.93 -11.25 -23.29
CA LEU A 434 -17.07 -12.29 -23.82
C LEU A 434 -17.78 -13.03 -24.97
N ASP A 435 -17.01 -13.54 -25.93
CA ASP A 435 -17.55 -14.27 -27.08
C ASP A 435 -18.07 -15.68 -26.73
N LYS A 436 -17.59 -16.28 -25.62
CA LYS A 436 -17.93 -17.66 -25.20
C LYS A 436 -18.21 -17.76 -23.70
N ASP A 437 -19.11 -18.66 -23.31
CA ASP A 437 -19.43 -18.97 -21.91
C ASP A 437 -18.39 -19.91 -21.25
N VAL A 438 -17.45 -20.44 -22.04
CA VAL A 438 -16.42 -21.41 -21.67
C VAL A 438 -15.16 -21.18 -22.53
N TYR A 439 -13.98 -21.20 -21.89
CA TYR A 439 -12.67 -21.16 -22.56
C TYR A 439 -11.71 -22.22 -22.00
N GLN A 440 -10.54 -22.36 -22.63
CA GLN A 440 -9.36 -23.05 -22.11
C GLN A 440 -8.23 -22.06 -21.79
N VAL A 441 -7.27 -22.46 -20.95
CA VAL A 441 -6.07 -21.64 -20.66
C VAL A 441 -5.27 -21.40 -21.94
N GLY A 442 -4.81 -20.16 -22.12
CA GLY A 442 -4.04 -19.73 -23.29
C GLY A 442 -4.86 -19.54 -24.57
N GLU A 443 -6.17 -19.87 -24.54
CA GLU A 443 -7.11 -19.51 -25.60
C GLU A 443 -7.30 -18.00 -25.65
N GLU A 444 -7.48 -17.45 -26.86
CA GLU A 444 -7.75 -16.02 -27.03
C GLU A 444 -9.24 -15.74 -26.80
N ALA A 445 -9.53 -15.02 -25.73
CA ALA A 445 -10.85 -14.49 -25.44
C ALA A 445 -11.06 -13.19 -26.23
N ARG A 446 -12.19 -13.07 -26.92
CA ARG A 446 -12.58 -11.86 -27.64
C ARG A 446 -13.57 -11.08 -26.80
N ILE A 447 -13.14 -9.91 -26.34
CA ILE A 447 -13.94 -8.99 -25.53
C ILE A 447 -14.59 -7.97 -26.47
N THR A 448 -15.91 -7.83 -26.38
CA THR A 448 -16.69 -6.79 -27.08
C THR A 448 -17.12 -5.75 -26.06
N ILE A 449 -16.52 -4.56 -26.13
CA ILE A 449 -16.83 -3.41 -25.30
C ILE A 449 -17.73 -2.47 -26.10
N THR A 450 -18.87 -2.03 -25.56
CA THR A 450 -19.66 -0.95 -26.15
C THR A 450 -19.76 0.21 -25.18
N LEU A 451 -19.36 1.40 -25.64
CA LEU A 451 -19.43 2.65 -24.91
C LEU A 451 -20.50 3.56 -25.53
N THR A 452 -21.45 4.01 -24.72
CA THR A 452 -22.54 4.89 -25.13
C THR A 452 -22.43 6.21 -24.37
N ASN A 453 -22.19 7.31 -25.09
CA ASN A 453 -22.19 8.65 -24.55
C ASN A 453 -23.57 9.29 -24.77
N SER A 454 -24.40 9.33 -23.73
CA SER A 454 -25.69 10.04 -23.71
C SER A 454 -25.54 11.55 -23.44
N GLY A 455 -24.31 12.05 -23.28
CA GLY A 455 -24.01 13.46 -23.09
C GLY A 455 -24.07 14.30 -24.38
N ASP A 456 -24.07 15.61 -24.17
CA ASP A 456 -24.14 16.68 -25.16
C ASP A 456 -22.77 17.08 -25.75
N ARG A 457 -21.68 16.57 -25.17
CA ARG A 457 -20.28 16.81 -25.60
C ARG A 457 -19.56 15.50 -25.90
N ALA A 458 -18.57 15.54 -26.78
CA ALA A 458 -17.66 14.40 -26.97
C ALA A 458 -16.81 14.16 -25.71
N LEU A 459 -16.68 12.91 -25.30
CA LEU A 459 -15.78 12.47 -24.23
C LEU A 459 -14.54 11.83 -24.88
N SER A 460 -13.35 12.30 -24.53
CA SER A 460 -12.07 11.93 -25.16
C SER A 460 -11.09 11.42 -24.12
N GLY A 461 -10.14 10.56 -24.55
CA GLY A 461 -9.16 9.95 -23.65
C GLY A 461 -9.73 8.86 -22.75
N ILE A 462 -10.89 8.28 -23.10
CA ILE A 462 -11.53 7.22 -22.33
C ILE A 462 -10.64 5.98 -22.35
N GLN A 463 -10.10 5.61 -21.18
CA GLN A 463 -9.33 4.40 -20.96
C GLN A 463 -10.17 3.38 -20.19
N ALA A 464 -9.74 2.12 -20.23
CA ALA A 464 -10.24 1.03 -19.40
C ALA A 464 -9.27 0.84 -18.22
N TRP A 465 -9.78 0.82 -16.99
CA TRP A 465 -9.03 0.33 -15.83
C TRP A 465 -9.67 -0.96 -15.33
N CYS A 466 -9.04 -2.06 -15.73
CA CYS A 466 -9.49 -3.42 -15.47
C CYS A 466 -8.78 -4.04 -14.26
N ASN A 467 -9.34 -5.15 -13.75
CA ASN A 467 -8.82 -5.89 -12.60
C ASN A 467 -8.47 -5.03 -11.38
N ARG A 468 -9.39 -4.15 -10.98
CA ARG A 468 -9.24 -3.26 -9.80
C ARG A 468 -9.00 -4.00 -8.47
N ILE A 469 -9.22 -5.32 -8.43
CA ILE A 469 -9.00 -6.19 -7.26
C ILE A 469 -7.58 -6.80 -7.27
N GLY A 470 -6.99 -7.01 -8.44
CA GLY A 470 -5.67 -7.63 -8.60
C GLY A 470 -5.68 -9.16 -8.59
N ASP A 471 -6.81 -9.82 -8.91
CA ASP A 471 -6.87 -11.28 -9.00
C ASP A 471 -6.23 -11.78 -10.31
N ASP A 472 -5.36 -12.79 -10.24
CA ASP A 472 -4.63 -13.30 -11.41
C ASP A 472 -5.54 -13.92 -12.52
N ASN A 473 -6.81 -14.22 -12.22
CA ASN A 473 -7.74 -14.79 -13.20
C ASN A 473 -8.44 -13.75 -14.10
N GLN A 474 -8.20 -12.44 -13.91
CA GLN A 474 -8.86 -11.40 -14.69
C GLN A 474 -8.05 -10.95 -15.92
N LEU A 475 -8.79 -10.47 -16.92
CA LEU A 475 -8.30 -9.85 -18.15
C LEU A 475 -8.18 -8.32 -17.98
N GLY A 476 -7.49 -7.69 -18.94
CA GLY A 476 -7.18 -6.27 -18.98
C GLY A 476 -5.77 -5.92 -18.48
N GLY A 477 -4.86 -6.91 -18.43
CA GLY A 477 -3.46 -6.72 -18.07
C GLY A 477 -3.24 -6.63 -16.56
N SER A 478 -2.38 -7.50 -16.02
CA SER A 478 -2.10 -7.55 -14.58
C SER A 478 -0.72 -8.19 -14.31
N PRO A 479 -0.14 -8.03 -13.08
CA PRO A 479 1.22 -8.45 -12.73
C PRO A 479 1.45 -9.98 -12.70
N GLY A 480 1.39 -10.62 -13.87
CA GLY A 480 1.55 -12.06 -14.07
C GLY A 480 1.04 -12.52 -15.44
N ASN A 481 0.01 -11.84 -15.96
CA ASN A 481 -0.66 -12.18 -17.21
C ASN A 481 0.00 -11.54 -18.46
N GLY A 482 0.92 -10.59 -18.25
CA GLY A 482 1.62 -9.86 -19.31
C GLY A 482 0.90 -8.59 -19.76
N PRO A 483 1.44 -7.88 -20.76
CA PRO A 483 0.84 -6.66 -21.28
C PRO A 483 -0.39 -6.97 -22.15
N ALA A 484 -1.52 -6.31 -21.89
CA ALA A 484 -2.79 -6.50 -22.59
C ALA A 484 -2.82 -5.79 -23.97
N THR A 485 -1.86 -6.11 -24.83
CA THR A 485 -1.63 -5.42 -26.12
C THR A 485 -2.81 -5.44 -27.08
N GLY A 486 -3.68 -6.45 -26.99
CA GLY A 486 -4.88 -6.57 -27.83
C GLY A 486 -6.03 -5.62 -27.46
N TRP A 487 -5.89 -4.76 -26.44
CA TRP A 487 -6.88 -3.72 -26.12
C TRP A 487 -6.67 -2.38 -26.85
N GLY A 488 -5.54 -2.21 -27.55
CA GLY A 488 -5.24 -1.02 -28.33
C GLY A 488 -5.24 0.26 -27.48
N GLU A 489 -5.91 1.31 -27.96
CA GLU A 489 -5.92 2.63 -27.29
C GLU A 489 -6.60 2.64 -25.91
N LEU A 490 -7.37 1.61 -25.54
CA LEU A 490 -8.11 1.59 -24.26
C LEU A 490 -7.21 1.39 -23.04
N ILE A 491 -6.05 0.73 -23.17
CA ILE A 491 -5.17 0.40 -22.03
C ILE A 491 -3.77 0.99 -22.28
N PRO A 492 -3.10 1.57 -21.27
CA PRO A 492 -1.74 2.11 -21.41
C PRO A 492 -0.76 1.11 -22.08
N PRO A 493 0.05 1.55 -23.07
CA PRO A 493 0.36 2.94 -23.44
C PRO A 493 -0.67 3.64 -24.35
N GLY A 494 -1.82 3.03 -24.62
CA GLY A 494 -2.94 3.65 -25.32
C GLY A 494 -3.42 4.95 -24.67
N LYS A 495 -3.75 5.95 -25.49
CA LYS A 495 -4.11 7.31 -25.07
C LYS A 495 -5.59 7.49 -24.72
N GLY A 496 -6.35 6.40 -24.72
CA GLY A 496 -7.81 6.40 -24.59
C GLY A 496 -8.53 6.76 -25.89
N VAL A 497 -9.81 6.42 -25.95
CA VAL A 497 -10.67 6.60 -27.13
C VAL A 497 -11.58 7.83 -26.99
N THR A 498 -12.15 8.29 -28.11
CA THR A 498 -13.18 9.35 -28.13
C THR A 498 -14.53 8.80 -28.55
N VAL A 499 -15.57 9.11 -27.77
CA VAL A 499 -16.99 8.85 -28.08
C VAL A 499 -17.71 10.21 -28.12
N GLY A 500 -18.27 10.55 -29.28
CA GLY A 500 -18.96 11.81 -29.56
C GLY A 500 -20.26 11.99 -28.76
N ALA A 501 -20.81 13.20 -28.79
CA ALA A 501 -22.11 13.49 -28.18
C ALA A 501 -23.21 12.62 -28.80
N GLY A 502 -24.02 11.96 -27.95
CA GLY A 502 -25.04 11.00 -28.39
C GLY A 502 -24.51 9.73 -29.08
N GLU A 503 -23.20 9.51 -29.14
CA GLU A 503 -22.60 8.42 -29.94
C GLU A 503 -22.53 7.10 -29.16
N THR A 504 -22.75 5.99 -29.86
CA THR A 504 -22.44 4.63 -29.39
C THR A 504 -21.31 4.06 -30.22
N LYS A 505 -20.22 3.62 -29.58
CA LYS A 505 -19.10 2.94 -30.23
C LYS A 505 -18.86 1.56 -29.63
N THR A 506 -18.57 0.58 -30.50
CA THR A 506 -18.14 -0.75 -30.08
C THR A 506 -16.67 -0.95 -30.44
N PHE A 507 -15.90 -1.43 -29.47
CA PHE A 507 -14.49 -1.77 -29.56
C PHE A 507 -14.33 -3.28 -29.35
N ILE A 508 -13.37 -3.88 -30.04
CA ILE A 508 -13.01 -5.29 -29.85
C ILE A 508 -11.62 -5.33 -29.26
N ALA A 509 -11.47 -5.96 -28.10
CA ALA A 509 -10.18 -6.33 -27.53
C ALA A 509 -9.98 -7.84 -27.60
N THR A 510 -8.72 -8.29 -27.59
CA THR A 510 -8.37 -9.71 -27.44
C THR A 510 -7.27 -9.91 -26.41
N GLU A 511 -7.41 -10.95 -25.60
CA GLU A 511 -6.41 -11.31 -24.57
C GLU A 511 -6.45 -12.82 -24.32
N LYS A 512 -5.32 -13.39 -23.88
CA LYS A 512 -5.26 -14.83 -23.57
C LYS A 512 -5.79 -15.11 -22.18
N VAL A 513 -6.63 -16.14 -22.07
CA VAL A 513 -7.14 -16.63 -20.79
C VAL A 513 -5.97 -17.08 -19.91
N PRO A 514 -5.77 -16.48 -18.72
CA PRO A 514 -4.56 -16.68 -17.93
C PRO A 514 -4.52 -18.05 -17.24
N GLN A 515 -3.33 -18.53 -16.91
CA GLN A 515 -3.15 -19.83 -16.25
C GLN A 515 -3.85 -19.89 -14.88
N ALA A 516 -3.96 -18.77 -14.17
CA ALA A 516 -4.69 -18.70 -12.91
C ALA A 516 -6.21 -18.91 -13.07
N ALA A 517 -6.79 -18.66 -14.25
CA ALA A 517 -8.22 -18.90 -14.47
C ALA A 517 -8.61 -20.39 -14.32
N PHE A 518 -7.70 -21.33 -14.60
CA PHE A 518 -7.88 -22.75 -14.27
C PHE A 518 -7.92 -23.01 -12.75
N ASN A 519 -7.13 -22.24 -11.98
CA ASN A 519 -7.11 -22.35 -10.52
C ASN A 519 -8.37 -21.75 -9.89
N PHE A 520 -8.98 -20.75 -10.51
CA PHE A 520 -10.24 -20.14 -10.06
C PHE A 520 -11.50 -20.79 -10.67
N GLY A 521 -11.35 -21.59 -11.73
CA GLY A 521 -12.46 -22.16 -12.51
C GLY A 521 -13.17 -21.16 -13.44
N THR A 522 -12.76 -19.89 -13.42
CA THR A 522 -13.38 -18.77 -14.13
C THR A 522 -12.32 -17.79 -14.66
N VAL A 523 -12.61 -17.17 -15.80
CA VAL A 523 -11.94 -15.97 -16.31
C VAL A 523 -12.92 -14.80 -16.25
N VAL A 524 -12.42 -13.63 -15.84
CA VAL A 524 -13.24 -12.43 -15.59
C VAL A 524 -12.70 -11.27 -16.40
N ALA A 525 -13.57 -10.41 -16.91
CA ALA A 525 -13.21 -9.10 -17.44
C ALA A 525 -14.07 -8.05 -16.72
N SER A 526 -13.46 -7.32 -15.78
CA SER A 526 -14.12 -6.30 -14.94
C SER A 526 -13.37 -4.99 -15.07
N CYS A 527 -13.99 -3.96 -15.65
CA CYS A 527 -13.32 -2.72 -16.06
C CYS A 527 -14.19 -1.47 -15.86
N GLY A 528 -13.59 -0.41 -15.30
CA GLY A 528 -14.15 0.94 -15.30
C GLY A 528 -13.69 1.73 -16.52
N PHE A 529 -14.59 2.42 -17.21
CA PHE A 529 -14.30 3.22 -18.40
C PHE A 529 -14.47 4.72 -18.14
N ALA A 530 -13.38 5.48 -18.23
CA ALA A 530 -13.34 6.94 -18.07
C ALA A 530 -12.02 7.52 -18.62
N PRO A 531 -11.94 8.85 -18.87
CA PRO A 531 -10.68 9.56 -18.85
C PRO A 531 -9.91 9.25 -17.56
N TYR A 532 -8.67 8.78 -17.67
CA TYR A 532 -7.82 8.39 -16.54
C TYR A 532 -8.52 7.45 -15.53
N ALA A 533 -9.19 6.39 -16.01
CA ALA A 533 -10.03 5.48 -15.20
C ALA A 533 -9.30 4.74 -14.05
N GLY A 534 -7.96 4.81 -14.00
CA GLY A 534 -7.13 4.35 -12.88
C GLY A 534 -7.09 5.31 -11.68
N TRP A 535 -7.43 6.58 -11.90
CA TRP A 535 -7.41 7.66 -10.91
C TRP A 535 -8.83 8.16 -10.59
N ASN A 536 -9.76 8.07 -11.55
CA ASN A 536 -11.15 8.52 -11.41
C ASN A 536 -12.08 7.37 -10.96
N THR A 537 -12.84 7.62 -9.89
CA THR A 537 -13.70 6.64 -9.20
C THR A 537 -15.13 6.58 -9.72
N ASP A 538 -15.52 7.53 -10.57
CA ASP A 538 -16.87 7.74 -11.12
C ASP A 538 -17.06 7.15 -12.54
N ALA A 539 -16.15 6.24 -12.92
CA ALA A 539 -16.07 5.61 -14.22
C ALA A 539 -17.28 4.72 -14.55
N ALA A 540 -17.57 4.56 -15.83
CA ALA A 540 -18.63 3.67 -16.31
C ALA A 540 -18.17 2.21 -16.20
N GLU A 541 -18.59 1.49 -15.17
CA GLU A 541 -18.20 0.10 -14.94
C GLU A 541 -18.90 -0.88 -15.90
N ALA A 542 -18.18 -1.89 -16.39
CA ALA A 542 -18.74 -3.05 -17.07
C ALA A 542 -17.98 -4.34 -16.72
N PHE A 543 -18.72 -5.46 -16.68
CA PHE A 543 -18.25 -6.76 -16.24
C PHE A 543 -18.82 -7.88 -17.12
N ASP A 544 -18.02 -8.90 -17.41
CA ASP A 544 -18.49 -10.23 -17.84
C ASP A 544 -17.52 -11.33 -17.35
N SER A 545 -17.97 -12.58 -17.34
CA SER A 545 -17.14 -13.73 -16.92
C SER A 545 -17.53 -15.04 -17.62
N ALA A 546 -16.53 -15.91 -17.81
CA ALA A 546 -16.70 -17.20 -18.46
C ALA A 546 -15.99 -18.31 -17.68
N ARG A 547 -16.42 -19.56 -17.89
CA ARG A 547 -15.86 -20.71 -17.14
C ARG A 547 -14.56 -21.21 -17.78
N VAL A 548 -13.62 -21.66 -16.96
CA VAL A 548 -12.37 -22.31 -17.38
C VAL A 548 -12.27 -23.67 -16.67
N PRO A 549 -12.95 -24.71 -17.21
CA PRO A 549 -13.10 -26.00 -16.53
C PRO A 549 -11.81 -26.81 -16.46
N GLY A 550 -11.71 -27.69 -15.46
CA GLY A 550 -10.67 -28.70 -15.34
C GLY A 550 -9.92 -28.67 -14.01
N GLY A 551 -9.92 -27.52 -13.33
CA GLY A 551 -9.43 -27.39 -11.96
C GLY A 551 -10.32 -28.09 -10.95
N PHE A 552 -9.72 -28.76 -9.96
CA PHE A 552 -10.40 -29.37 -8.81
C PHE A 552 -9.58 -29.19 -7.54
N GLY A 553 -10.24 -28.98 -6.41
CA GLY A 553 -9.66 -28.99 -5.07
C GLY A 553 -10.49 -29.84 -4.11
N SER A 554 -10.08 -29.93 -2.84
CA SER A 554 -10.91 -30.48 -1.76
C SER A 554 -11.43 -29.37 -0.85
N LEU A 555 -12.53 -29.63 -0.15
CA LEU A 555 -13.13 -28.73 0.84
C LEU A 555 -13.44 -29.48 2.13
N VAL A 556 -13.00 -28.96 3.26
CA VAL A 556 -13.27 -29.50 4.60
C VAL A 556 -13.92 -28.45 5.50
N GLY A 557 -14.68 -28.89 6.50
CA GLY A 557 -15.35 -27.98 7.44
C GLY A 557 -16.10 -28.70 8.55
N LYS A 558 -16.80 -27.93 9.38
CA LYS A 558 -17.83 -28.40 10.31
C LYS A 558 -19.19 -27.83 9.98
N LEU A 559 -20.21 -28.68 9.97
CA LEU A 559 -21.63 -28.32 9.90
C LEU A 559 -22.21 -28.25 11.31
N TYR A 560 -22.70 -27.09 11.73
CA TYR A 560 -23.17 -26.84 13.10
C TYR A 560 -24.15 -25.67 13.18
N HIS A 561 -24.85 -25.58 14.30
CA HIS A 561 -25.66 -24.41 14.67
C HIS A 561 -25.10 -23.84 15.97
N ASP A 562 -24.39 -22.70 15.85
CA ASP A 562 -23.93 -21.91 17.00
C ASP A 562 -25.15 -21.37 17.77
N ARG A 563 -25.33 -21.84 19.01
CA ARG A 563 -26.48 -21.49 19.86
C ARG A 563 -26.17 -20.36 20.84
N ASN A 564 -24.90 -19.99 20.97
CA ASN A 564 -24.41 -19.13 22.05
C ASN A 564 -23.64 -17.89 21.55
N GLY A 565 -23.30 -17.84 20.27
CA GLY A 565 -22.68 -16.74 19.56
C GLY A 565 -21.15 -16.69 19.64
N ASN A 566 -20.49 -17.80 20.04
CA ASN A 566 -19.04 -17.84 20.25
C ASN A 566 -18.21 -18.26 19.02
N TRP A 567 -18.84 -18.61 17.90
CA TRP A 567 -18.19 -19.05 16.66
C TRP A 567 -17.26 -20.28 16.81
N THR A 568 -17.48 -21.06 17.86
CA THR A 568 -16.85 -22.35 18.16
C THR A 568 -17.92 -23.44 18.05
N VAL A 569 -17.52 -24.71 17.99
CA VAL A 569 -18.47 -25.84 17.92
C VAL A 569 -18.50 -26.56 19.27
N ASP A 570 -19.48 -26.21 20.11
CA ASP A 570 -19.65 -26.79 21.44
C ASP A 570 -20.47 -28.10 21.42
N GLU A 571 -20.55 -28.77 22.58
CA GLU A 571 -21.24 -30.06 22.72
C GLU A 571 -22.74 -29.94 22.37
N GLY A 572 -23.18 -30.70 21.37
CA GLY A 572 -24.55 -30.69 20.86
C GLY A 572 -24.85 -29.62 19.81
N GLU A 573 -23.89 -28.76 19.43
CA GLU A 573 -24.06 -27.79 18.34
C GLU A 573 -23.77 -28.38 16.96
N ALA A 574 -22.87 -29.38 16.90
CA ALA A 574 -22.55 -30.12 15.69
C ALA A 574 -23.76 -30.86 15.10
N ILE A 575 -23.95 -30.75 13.79
CA ILE A 575 -25.07 -31.36 13.05
C ILE A 575 -24.51 -32.54 12.25
N GLY A 576 -24.57 -33.73 12.84
CA GLY A 576 -24.05 -34.96 12.25
C GLY A 576 -25.04 -35.74 11.38
N ASN A 577 -24.53 -36.69 10.61
CA ASN A 577 -25.27 -37.59 9.70
C ASN A 577 -26.21 -36.85 8.72
N THR A 578 -25.87 -35.61 8.37
CA THR A 578 -26.72 -34.71 7.57
C THR A 578 -26.06 -34.44 6.23
N ARG A 579 -26.83 -34.59 5.14
CA ARG A 579 -26.34 -34.38 3.78
C ARG A 579 -26.18 -32.89 3.49
N ILE A 580 -25.04 -32.54 2.89
CA ILE A 580 -24.69 -31.19 2.44
C ILE A 580 -24.24 -31.25 0.98
N VAL A 581 -24.71 -30.29 0.19
CA VAL A 581 -24.54 -30.25 -1.26
C VAL A 581 -24.02 -28.89 -1.68
N LEU A 582 -22.95 -28.86 -2.47
CA LEU A 582 -22.46 -27.66 -3.14
C LEU A 582 -23.11 -27.57 -4.53
N ARG A 583 -23.63 -26.38 -4.86
CA ARG A 583 -24.40 -26.14 -6.08
C ARG A 583 -24.06 -24.80 -6.73
N ASP A 584 -24.11 -24.80 -8.06
CA ASP A 584 -24.10 -23.63 -8.91
C ASP A 584 -25.41 -22.84 -8.71
N ARG A 585 -25.32 -21.62 -8.17
CA ARG A 585 -26.47 -20.76 -7.85
C ARG A 585 -27.18 -20.21 -9.10
N GLU A 586 -26.49 -20.09 -10.23
CA GLU A 586 -27.05 -19.57 -11.48
C GLU A 586 -27.78 -20.67 -12.27
N ARG A 587 -27.17 -21.85 -12.32
CA ARG A 587 -27.62 -23.00 -13.13
C ARG A 587 -28.49 -23.98 -12.35
N ASN A 588 -28.50 -23.87 -11.02
CA ASN A 588 -29.16 -24.78 -10.07
C ASN A 588 -28.74 -26.24 -10.32
N VAL A 589 -27.42 -26.46 -10.41
CA VAL A 589 -26.79 -27.77 -10.65
C VAL A 589 -25.90 -28.12 -9.46
N ASP A 590 -26.08 -29.32 -8.92
CA ASP A 590 -25.22 -29.88 -7.87
C ASP A 590 -23.85 -30.27 -8.44
N VAL A 591 -22.76 -29.82 -7.79
CA VAL A 591 -21.37 -30.04 -8.26
C VAL A 591 -20.56 -30.95 -7.34
N ALA A 592 -20.93 -31.06 -6.07
CA ALA A 592 -20.38 -32.01 -5.11
C ALA A 592 -21.37 -32.22 -3.95
N GLU A 593 -21.39 -33.41 -3.35
CA GLU A 593 -22.17 -33.69 -2.14
C GLU A 593 -21.36 -34.53 -1.14
N THR A 594 -21.71 -34.44 0.14
CA THR A 594 -21.17 -35.29 1.21
C THR A 594 -22.17 -35.39 2.36
N ILE A 595 -21.85 -36.18 3.38
CA ILE A 595 -22.66 -36.33 4.61
C ILE A 595 -21.75 -36.02 5.79
N SER A 596 -22.23 -35.21 6.74
CA SER A 596 -21.49 -34.89 7.95
C SER A 596 -21.29 -36.11 8.85
N ASP A 597 -20.12 -36.26 9.46
CA ASP A 597 -19.88 -37.29 10.47
C ASP A 597 -20.62 -36.99 11.79
N ALA A 598 -20.54 -37.89 12.78
CA ALA A 598 -21.21 -37.70 14.06
C ALA A 598 -20.73 -36.49 14.89
N ALA A 599 -19.58 -35.89 14.55
CA ALA A 599 -19.04 -34.67 15.15
C ALA A 599 -19.22 -33.43 14.24
N GLY A 600 -20.06 -33.55 13.20
CA GLY A 600 -20.38 -32.49 12.25
C GLY A 600 -19.31 -32.24 11.19
N ASN A 601 -18.20 -33.00 11.14
CA ASN A 601 -17.16 -32.76 10.15
C ASN A 601 -17.69 -33.13 8.75
N VAL A 602 -17.44 -32.28 7.76
CA VAL A 602 -17.80 -32.49 6.35
C VAL A 602 -16.54 -32.45 5.51
N ARG A 603 -16.47 -33.33 4.50
CA ARG A 603 -15.36 -33.42 3.55
C ARG A 603 -15.88 -33.69 2.15
N PHE A 604 -15.48 -32.84 1.21
CA PHE A 604 -15.65 -33.01 -0.22
C PHE A 604 -14.26 -33.24 -0.84
N ASP A 605 -13.91 -34.48 -1.18
CA ASP A 605 -12.58 -34.81 -1.71
C ASP A 605 -12.30 -34.26 -3.11
N ARG A 606 -13.35 -33.90 -3.86
CA ARG A 606 -13.24 -33.38 -5.21
C ARG A 606 -14.39 -32.42 -5.52
N VAL A 607 -14.14 -31.13 -5.38
CA VAL A 607 -15.01 -30.04 -5.84
C VAL A 607 -14.35 -29.38 -7.05
N PRO A 608 -15.09 -29.04 -8.13
CA PRO A 608 -14.54 -28.22 -9.21
C PRO A 608 -14.06 -26.86 -8.68
N ALA A 609 -13.03 -26.28 -9.28
CA ALA A 609 -12.62 -24.91 -8.96
C ALA A 609 -13.75 -23.92 -9.30
N GLY A 610 -14.02 -22.96 -8.42
CA GLY A 610 -15.10 -21.98 -8.58
C GLY A 610 -15.71 -21.50 -7.27
N ASP A 611 -16.75 -20.67 -7.42
CA ASP A 611 -17.61 -20.16 -6.35
C ASP A 611 -18.92 -20.95 -6.30
N TRP A 612 -19.24 -21.54 -5.15
CA TRP A 612 -20.39 -22.43 -4.96
C TRP A 612 -21.22 -21.99 -3.74
N TRP A 613 -22.50 -22.36 -3.72
CA TRP A 613 -23.34 -22.21 -2.53
C TRP A 613 -23.69 -23.58 -1.96
N ALA A 614 -23.72 -23.67 -0.63
CA ALA A 614 -24.09 -24.87 0.09
C ALA A 614 -25.60 -24.92 0.39
N TRP A 615 -26.16 -26.12 0.29
CA TRP A 615 -27.49 -26.49 0.79
C TRP A 615 -27.35 -27.67 1.75
N VAL A 616 -28.16 -27.70 2.80
CA VAL A 616 -28.12 -28.71 3.88
C VAL A 616 -29.52 -29.32 4.00
N ASP A 617 -29.61 -30.65 3.98
CA ASP A 617 -30.89 -31.35 4.12
C ASP A 617 -31.44 -31.23 5.56
N GLY A 618 -32.76 -31.09 5.70
CA GLY A 618 -33.44 -30.96 7.00
C GLY A 618 -33.94 -29.54 7.28
N PRO A 619 -34.24 -29.19 8.56
CA PRO A 619 -34.86 -27.92 8.95
C PRO A 619 -33.83 -26.80 9.09
N TRP A 620 -32.87 -26.69 8.18
CA TRP A 620 -31.70 -25.81 8.30
C TRP A 620 -31.63 -24.78 7.16
N LYS A 621 -31.12 -23.58 7.46
CA LYS A 621 -30.76 -22.57 6.47
C LYS A 621 -29.45 -21.88 6.84
N PHE A 622 -28.73 -21.38 5.84
CA PHE A 622 -27.71 -20.36 6.04
C PHE A 622 -28.36 -18.97 6.17
N GLU A 623 -27.65 -18.02 6.79
CA GLU A 623 -28.10 -16.64 6.95
C GLU A 623 -27.24 -15.64 6.17
N GLY A 624 -27.83 -14.51 5.78
CA GLY A 624 -27.19 -13.50 4.94
C GLY A 624 -27.13 -13.86 3.45
N GLU A 625 -26.83 -12.87 2.62
CA GLU A 625 -26.74 -13.01 1.15
C GLU A 625 -25.61 -13.95 0.69
N TRP A 626 -24.54 -14.01 1.50
CA TRP A 626 -23.37 -14.87 1.34
C TRP A 626 -23.45 -16.15 2.18
N GLY A 627 -24.61 -16.44 2.78
CA GLY A 627 -24.84 -17.63 3.58
C GLY A 627 -24.55 -18.91 2.78
N GLY A 628 -23.63 -19.73 3.28
CA GLY A 628 -23.22 -20.98 2.63
C GLY A 628 -22.37 -20.80 1.37
N HIS A 629 -21.92 -19.59 1.03
CA HIS A 629 -20.95 -19.38 -0.05
C HIS A 629 -19.59 -20.00 0.31
N VAL A 630 -18.98 -20.69 -0.66
CA VAL A 630 -17.62 -21.24 -0.56
C VAL A 630 -16.89 -21.04 -1.87
N ARG A 631 -15.60 -20.71 -1.80
CA ARG A 631 -14.69 -20.68 -2.95
C ARG A 631 -13.70 -21.83 -2.83
N VAL A 632 -13.53 -22.59 -3.90
CA VAL A 632 -12.54 -23.66 -4.00
C VAL A 632 -11.61 -23.35 -5.15
N HIS A 633 -10.30 -23.37 -4.89
CA HIS A 633 -9.29 -23.26 -5.95
C HIS A 633 -8.63 -24.60 -6.25
N ALA A 634 -8.20 -24.79 -7.49
CA ALA A 634 -7.58 -26.04 -7.94
C ALA A 634 -6.29 -26.39 -7.16
N GLY A 635 -6.08 -27.68 -6.90
CA GLY A 635 -4.86 -28.21 -6.29
C GLY A 635 -4.69 -27.96 -4.78
N GLY A 636 -5.60 -27.23 -4.14
CA GLY A 636 -5.59 -26.97 -2.70
C GLY A 636 -6.66 -27.74 -1.92
N GLU A 637 -6.40 -27.95 -0.63
CA GLU A 637 -7.44 -28.28 0.36
C GLU A 637 -7.89 -26.99 1.06
N TRP A 638 -9.16 -26.66 0.88
CA TRP A 638 -9.77 -25.44 1.41
C TRP A 638 -10.58 -25.75 2.68
N ARG A 639 -10.68 -24.78 3.58
CA ARG A 639 -11.48 -24.91 4.81
C ARG A 639 -12.55 -23.84 4.88
N SER A 640 -13.81 -24.26 5.00
CA SER A 640 -14.94 -23.39 5.32
C SER A 640 -15.87 -24.11 6.28
N ASP A 641 -16.25 -23.46 7.38
CA ASP A 641 -17.22 -24.01 8.33
C ASP A 641 -18.64 -23.54 7.98
N PHE A 642 -19.60 -24.45 8.12
CA PHE A 642 -20.97 -24.30 7.66
C PHE A 642 -21.90 -24.06 8.85
N THR A 643 -21.92 -22.81 9.34
CA THR A 643 -22.86 -22.40 10.39
C THR A 643 -24.26 -22.22 9.80
N VAL A 644 -25.23 -22.96 10.31
CA VAL A 644 -26.65 -22.88 9.91
C VAL A 644 -27.54 -22.55 11.12
N VAL A 645 -28.74 -22.03 10.85
CA VAL A 645 -29.78 -21.84 11.88
C VAL A 645 -31.05 -22.61 11.50
N PRO A 646 -31.96 -22.89 12.46
CA PRO A 646 -33.23 -23.52 12.16
C PRO A 646 -34.10 -22.69 11.21
N VAL A 647 -34.78 -23.37 10.28
CA VAL A 647 -35.92 -22.82 9.55
C VAL A 647 -37.13 -22.82 10.49
N PRO A 648 -37.78 -21.67 10.75
CA PRO A 648 -39.01 -21.64 11.55
C PRO A 648 -40.10 -22.49 10.90
N GLN A 649 -40.53 -23.56 11.57
CA GLN A 649 -41.69 -24.32 11.13
C GLN A 649 -42.97 -23.54 11.46
N PRO A 650 -43.98 -23.50 10.56
CA PRO A 650 -45.27 -22.92 10.89
C PRO A 650 -45.92 -23.76 12.00
N GLU A 651 -46.33 -23.11 13.09
CA GLU A 651 -46.97 -23.80 14.21
C GLU A 651 -48.23 -24.54 13.75
N THR A 652 -48.29 -25.84 14.02
CA THR A 652 -49.51 -26.62 13.80
C THR A 652 -50.54 -26.20 14.85
N PRO A 653 -51.74 -25.71 14.48
CA PRO A 653 -52.70 -25.22 15.46
C PRO A 653 -53.04 -26.29 16.51
N ALA A 654 -52.81 -25.97 17.78
CA ALA A 654 -53.00 -26.92 18.87
C ALA A 654 -54.48 -27.32 19.01
N GLY A 655 -54.81 -28.54 18.58
CA GLY A 655 -56.16 -29.09 18.67
C GLY A 655 -56.61 -29.22 20.12
N GLY A 656 -57.70 -28.56 20.49
CA GLY A 656 -58.27 -28.62 21.83
C GLY A 656 -58.70 -30.03 22.22
N ALA A 657 -58.44 -30.43 23.46
CA ALA A 657 -58.71 -31.77 23.97
C ALA A 657 -60.21 -32.06 24.16
N GLY A 658 -60.65 -33.28 23.83
CA GLY A 658 -61.99 -33.75 24.20
C GLY A 658 -62.37 -35.12 23.62
N GLY A 659 -62.78 -36.04 24.50
CA GLY A 659 -63.37 -37.34 24.14
C GLY A 659 -62.36 -38.46 23.88
N GLY A 660 -62.70 -39.69 24.27
CA GLY A 660 -61.84 -40.85 24.04
C GLY A 660 -62.63 -42.15 23.86
N GLY A 661 -61.95 -43.19 23.40
CA GLY A 661 -62.37 -44.58 23.54
C GLY A 661 -62.81 -45.32 22.27
N GLY A 662 -61.93 -46.20 21.78
CA GLY A 662 -62.30 -47.43 21.08
C GLY A 662 -62.35 -47.41 19.54
N GLY A 663 -61.86 -48.48 18.92
CA GLY A 663 -61.98 -48.74 17.48
C GLY A 663 -60.71 -49.31 16.84
N THR A 664 -60.68 -50.61 16.54
CA THR A 664 -59.57 -51.30 15.86
C THR A 664 -59.56 -50.99 14.35
N PRO A 665 -58.39 -50.77 13.71
CA PRO A 665 -58.32 -50.51 12.27
C PRO A 665 -58.49 -51.80 11.43
N PRO A 666 -59.29 -51.78 10.35
CA PRO A 666 -59.29 -52.80 9.30
C PRO A 666 -58.14 -52.58 8.28
N PRO A 667 -57.80 -53.57 7.43
CA PRO A 667 -56.47 -53.65 6.81
C PRO A 667 -56.35 -53.07 5.40
N ALA A 668 -55.08 -52.86 4.99
CA ALA A 668 -54.61 -52.76 3.61
C ALA A 668 -54.65 -54.14 2.89
N PRO A 669 -54.39 -54.26 1.56
CA PRO A 669 -53.94 -53.24 0.62
C PRO A 669 -54.81 -53.10 -0.64
N ALA A 670 -54.42 -52.20 -1.55
CA ALA A 670 -55.05 -52.03 -2.86
C ALA A 670 -54.40 -52.88 -3.96
N ALA A 671 -55.24 -53.37 -4.88
CA ALA A 671 -54.88 -53.85 -6.21
C ALA A 671 -56.14 -53.71 -7.11
N ALA A 672 -56.07 -53.46 -8.42
CA ALA A 672 -55.02 -52.89 -9.27
C ALA A 672 -55.64 -52.54 -10.65
N GLY A 673 -54.93 -51.74 -11.46
CA GLY A 673 -55.04 -51.83 -12.93
C GLY A 673 -56.08 -50.97 -13.67
N GLY A 674 -55.62 -49.80 -14.15
CA GLY A 674 -55.55 -49.50 -15.60
C GLY A 674 -56.79 -49.04 -16.37
N GLY A 675 -56.54 -48.36 -17.51
CA GLY A 675 -57.52 -48.04 -18.56
C GLY A 675 -57.59 -46.56 -18.94
N ASP A 676 -57.07 -46.20 -20.11
CA ASP A 676 -57.21 -44.87 -20.71
C ASP A 676 -58.64 -44.59 -21.23
N ALA A 677 -59.09 -43.33 -21.18
CA ALA A 677 -59.63 -42.60 -22.35
C ALA A 677 -60.08 -41.14 -22.08
N LEU A 678 -59.29 -40.19 -22.58
CA LEU A 678 -59.69 -38.97 -23.32
C LEU A 678 -61.05 -38.25 -23.03
N ALA A 679 -60.94 -36.98 -22.61
CA ALA A 679 -61.94 -35.93 -22.91
C ALA A 679 -61.25 -34.56 -23.16
N LYS A 680 -61.85 -33.68 -23.98
CA LYS A 680 -61.31 -32.35 -24.35
C LYS A 680 -62.26 -31.21 -23.98
N THR A 681 -61.74 -30.12 -23.40
CA THR A 681 -62.15 -28.69 -23.53
C THR A 681 -61.29 -27.83 -22.57
N GLY A 682 -60.97 -26.55 -22.80
CA GLY A 682 -61.18 -25.70 -23.98
C GLY A 682 -61.67 -24.28 -23.62
N ALA A 683 -60.83 -23.25 -23.82
CA ALA A 683 -61.06 -21.80 -23.56
C ALA A 683 -61.16 -21.40 -22.05
N SER A 684 -60.39 -20.42 -21.52
CA SER A 684 -60.55 -18.93 -21.56
C SER A 684 -61.62 -18.41 -20.56
N VAL A 685 -61.65 -17.16 -20.04
CA VAL A 685 -61.32 -15.83 -20.60
C VAL A 685 -60.79 -14.81 -19.54
N LEU A 686 -59.94 -13.91 -20.04
CA LEU A 686 -59.39 -12.62 -19.57
C LEU A 686 -60.22 -11.68 -18.63
N GLY A 687 -59.52 -10.74 -17.97
CA GLY A 687 -60.10 -9.52 -17.34
C GLY A 687 -59.21 -8.88 -16.25
N LEU A 688 -58.02 -8.34 -16.55
CA LEU A 688 -57.73 -6.92 -16.86
C LEU A 688 -58.00 -5.88 -15.72
N GLY A 689 -56.93 -5.25 -15.26
CA GLY A 689 -56.90 -4.01 -14.47
C GLY A 689 -55.51 -3.35 -14.60
N LEU A 690 -55.44 -2.03 -14.82
CA LEU A 690 -54.23 -1.35 -15.34
C LEU A 690 -53.39 -0.61 -14.27
N ILE A 691 -52.07 -0.66 -14.48
CA ILE A 691 -51.04 0.40 -14.38
C ILE A 691 -51.17 1.44 -13.25
N GLY A 692 -50.11 1.53 -12.43
CA GLY A 692 -49.71 2.73 -11.70
C GLY A 692 -48.19 2.74 -11.48
N VAL A 693 -47.46 3.60 -12.19
CA VAL A 693 -45.98 3.73 -12.10
C VAL A 693 -45.62 4.95 -11.27
N LEU A 694 -44.63 4.83 -10.38
CA LEU A 694 -43.81 5.96 -9.93
C LEU A 694 -42.42 5.46 -9.49
N LEU A 695 -41.37 6.19 -9.90
CA LEU A 695 -39.96 5.86 -9.66
C LEU A 695 -39.32 6.88 -8.70
N VAL A 696 -38.74 6.39 -7.61
CA VAL A 696 -37.60 7.01 -6.88
C VAL A 696 -36.79 5.82 -6.34
N ALA A 697 -35.74 5.34 -7.00
CA ALA A 697 -34.43 5.96 -7.20
C ALA A 697 -33.54 5.97 -5.93
N PHE A 698 -32.90 4.82 -5.67
CA PHE A 698 -31.45 4.73 -5.37
C PHE A 698 -30.98 3.35 -5.83
N GLY A 699 -29.81 3.25 -6.45
CA GLY A 699 -29.45 2.10 -7.28
C GLY A 699 -28.21 1.33 -6.84
N PHE A 700 -28.26 0.00 -7.03
CA PHE A 700 -27.14 -0.79 -7.51
C PHE A 700 -27.68 -1.80 -8.56
N GLY A 701 -26.81 -2.27 -9.47
CA GLY A 701 -27.23 -2.77 -10.80
C GLY A 701 -28.12 -4.01 -10.82
N ALA A 702 -29.39 -3.85 -11.20
CA ALA A 702 -30.29 -4.95 -11.54
C ALA A 702 -30.01 -5.49 -12.97
N SER A 703 -29.04 -6.40 -13.05
CA SER A 703 -28.87 -7.46 -14.07
C SER A 703 -29.85 -7.49 -15.27
N VAL A 704 -29.52 -6.78 -16.35
CA VAL A 704 -30.06 -7.09 -17.69
C VAL A 704 -29.24 -8.22 -18.31
N ILE A 705 -29.38 -9.43 -17.75
CA ILE A 705 -28.82 -10.65 -18.36
C ILE A 705 -29.57 -10.89 -19.67
N GLY A 706 -28.91 -10.56 -20.78
CA GLY A 706 -29.44 -10.76 -22.13
C GLY A 706 -29.66 -12.25 -22.41
N ARG A 707 -30.91 -12.72 -22.30
CA ARG A 707 -31.30 -14.10 -22.62
C ARG A 707 -30.96 -14.44 -24.09
N ARG A 708 -29.75 -14.95 -24.34
CA ARG A 708 -29.39 -15.61 -25.61
C ARG A 708 -30.32 -16.81 -25.80
N ARG A 709 -31.35 -16.64 -26.65
CA ARG A 709 -32.21 -17.77 -27.07
C ARG A 709 -31.33 -18.77 -27.81
N GLN A 710 -31.36 -20.03 -27.39
CA GLN A 710 -30.89 -21.12 -28.24
C GLN A 710 -31.73 -21.13 -29.53
N ILE A 711 -31.06 -21.15 -30.67
CA ILE A 711 -31.63 -21.60 -31.94
C ILE A 711 -31.15 -23.05 -32.10
N ALA A 712 -32.06 -23.90 -32.61
CA ALA A 712 -32.02 -25.37 -32.54
C ALA A 712 -30.71 -26.02 -33.02
#